data_AF-A0A081MYE3-F1
#
_entry.id   AF-A0A081MYE3-F1
#
_cell.length_a   1.000
_cell.length_b   1.000
_cell.length_c   1.000
_cell.angle_alpha   90.00
_cell.angle_beta   90.00
_cell.angle_gamma   90.00
#
_symmetry.space_group_name_H-M   'P 1'
#
loop_
_entity.id
_entity.type
_entity.pdbx_description
1 polymer ?
#
loop_
_entity_poly.entity_id
_entity_poly.type
_entity_poly.pdbx_seq_one_letter_code
_entity_poly.pdbx_strand_id
1 'polypeptide(L)'
;MMKYLKNRTTIFLCGLLVSSLFSSAQAAPTSQLYSAVPPLLSKSAEPLVMLVMSVDHELFKKAYPDYSDLDGDGQLDTTYNDRFDYLGYFESNWCYRYNSSSGRFEPEILATGDNQHYCESSALHWSGNFLNWATMSRIDILRRVLFGGKRSTDTSSSTVLERAYLPRDIHSFVKVYSGSNIDKLTPYSSSVSLCNLATSENGEPKVRIANGTWNRWASTEVKQCQWGASNSPSTPYKLAELTVRVNACVNGKDAGSGRCREYSSNRYKPTGLLQRYGEDGSIRFGLISGSYDKNISGGLLRRNISKMGGNANTNDNEINVTDGTFNTSVQGIIHHINTFRIAKYSYSQNKYTDCSTYGIGVSTFKSGRSTYSNRHCSNWGNPIAEMYLEALRYFAGRSAPTSAFNTNSDTAFVSNLATESWLNPISAANACANCSIILLSTGLNSFDADELASSADLPGLSGTASVNTKTDEVGSYEYGGNFAGEYLVGGAGNTRQCTAKYLNRLSEARGLCPELPQLEGSYHVSGLAFYGNQTDLRDDLEGVQSVKTYAIQLAESMPGFTLNAGGNPVTFQPVCHTSSNFGSGTNFSGSGSDCTLTDVVVENTVLDNEGHPVEGSLLFTWEDSLWGNDFDYDASSRIKYCVGNQCNLTLDSTLKTTGFLANELRIAVQVDGVYAGLNLRFSYTVTGTYEDGLQDDYVYKGSSNFKTHSYVANNSAAGVLPKPLYLAAKYGGFLDMDGDGTPANSSGDSREWDTRNNTTGSIGADGLPDNYFFARNPALLEAQLGQVLQDIASRVSSATNTALLSNSNNGTGVLYQALFQPTLEYNGRTITWGGLLHSLFVDSKGLLREDSNGNDQLDDYATDFIVELKFDPNANQTLLQRYSTEDEGKTQTVSGTLQPLSSLKTIWDARDQLASIQDVVTQRNYESTADNGRYILTWLDENNDGVVDSGETLPFSASSFTGKEGYLGVPASEVTTIVNYVRGQEMDGTRSRTIDYNGDGINEVWRLGDIVHSTPQLVAAPGSRFDALYSDKTYETFRSHYLKRRHVLYTGANDGMLHAFNGGFWDENHYAYKTTADNSEARHP
;
A
#
# COMPACT_ATOMS: atom_id res chain seq x y z
N MET A 1 -34.76 -52.44 75.61
CA MET A 1 -36.02 -53.17 75.77
C MET A 1 -36.30 -53.87 74.44
N MET A 2 -36.28 -55.22 74.43
CA MET A 2 -36.90 -56.17 73.47
C MET A 2 -37.07 -55.77 71.98
N LYS A 3 -36.77 -56.56 70.94
CA LYS A 3 -36.67 -58.02 70.80
C LYS A 3 -36.23 -58.32 69.34
N TYR A 4 -35.32 -59.28 69.18
CA TYR A 4 -35.35 -60.45 68.25
C TYR A 4 -35.49 -60.23 66.72
N LEU A 5 -34.48 -60.60 65.91
CA LEU A 5 -34.08 -61.96 65.45
C LEU A 5 -35.01 -62.55 64.37
N LYS A 6 -34.46 -62.77 63.17
CA LYS A 6 -34.26 -64.09 62.52
C LYS A 6 -33.82 -63.88 61.05
N ASN A 7 -32.58 -64.24 60.71
CA ASN A 7 -32.13 -65.55 60.19
C ASN A 7 -32.43 -65.70 58.69
N ARG A 8 -31.59 -66.30 57.83
CA ARG A 8 -30.18 -66.72 57.83
C ARG A 8 -30.02 -67.57 56.55
N THR A 9 -28.86 -67.50 55.88
CA THR A 9 -28.22 -68.59 55.07
C THR A 9 -28.91 -68.96 53.73
N THR A 10 -28.25 -69.23 52.59
CA THR A 10 -26.98 -69.92 52.26
C THR A 10 -26.69 -69.67 50.76
N ILE A 11 -25.48 -69.38 50.25
CA ILE A 11 -24.45 -70.28 49.65
C ILE A 11 -23.37 -69.30 49.11
N PHE A 12 -22.17 -69.10 49.66
CA PHE A 12 -20.92 -69.91 49.69
C PHE A 12 -20.32 -70.35 48.33
N LEU A 13 -19.28 -69.61 47.91
CA LEU A 13 -17.89 -70.08 47.64
C LEU A 13 -17.33 -70.02 46.20
N CYS A 14 -16.07 -69.55 46.13
CA CYS A 14 -15.08 -69.50 45.04
C CYS A 14 -15.23 -68.36 44.02
N GLY A 15 -14.29 -67.43 43.82
CA GLY A 15 -12.96 -67.24 44.40
C GLY A 15 -12.21 -66.10 43.69
N LEU A 16 -11.81 -65.10 44.49
CA LEU A 16 -10.49 -64.46 44.52
C LEU A 16 -10.04 -63.51 43.40
N LEU A 17 -9.68 -62.29 43.84
CA LEU A 17 -8.64 -61.39 43.31
C LEU A 17 -8.86 -60.86 41.89
N VAL A 18 -9.53 -59.71 41.75
CA VAL A 18 -9.12 -58.51 40.96
C VAL A 18 -10.23 -57.47 41.16
N SER A 19 -10.09 -56.55 42.11
CA SER A 19 -10.88 -55.30 42.12
C SER A 19 -10.30 -54.25 43.08
N SER A 20 -8.98 -54.12 43.03
CA SER A 20 -8.26 -52.94 43.50
C SER A 20 -7.54 -52.37 42.28
N LEU A 21 -8.26 -51.57 41.48
CA LEU A 21 -7.79 -50.61 40.47
C LEU A 21 -9.03 -50.22 39.65
N PHE A 22 -9.41 -48.96 39.76
CA PHE A 22 -10.34 -48.12 38.95
C PHE A 22 -11.14 -47.20 39.87
N SER A 23 -10.42 -46.43 40.70
CA SER A 23 -10.87 -45.07 40.98
C SER A 23 -10.41 -44.24 39.80
N SER A 24 -11.24 -44.15 38.76
CA SER A 24 -11.13 -43.04 37.81
C SER A 24 -11.38 -41.78 38.62
N ALA A 25 -10.31 -41.05 38.90
CA ALA A 25 -10.40 -39.68 39.34
C ALA A 25 -11.12 -38.92 38.22
N GLN A 26 -12.42 -38.65 38.40
CA GLN A 26 -13.08 -37.58 37.67
C GLN A 26 -12.39 -36.30 38.10
N ALA A 27 -11.46 -35.82 37.28
CA ALA A 27 -10.93 -34.48 37.40
C ALA A 27 -12.13 -33.52 37.34
N ALA A 28 -12.35 -32.77 38.41
CA ALA A 28 -13.30 -31.67 38.38
C ALA A 28 -12.84 -30.69 37.28
N PRO A 29 -13.74 -30.25 36.38
CA PRO A 29 -13.38 -29.30 35.34
C PRO A 29 -12.85 -28.02 35.99
N THR A 30 -11.66 -27.57 35.57
CA THR A 30 -11.07 -26.29 35.98
C THR A 30 -11.59 -25.19 35.07
N SER A 31 -11.65 -23.93 35.55
CA SER A 31 -12.12 -22.79 34.75
C SER A 31 -11.29 -22.51 33.48
N GLN A 32 -10.11 -23.12 33.36
CA GLN A 32 -9.31 -23.10 32.12
C GLN A 32 -9.93 -23.92 30.97
N LEU A 33 -10.89 -24.81 31.24
CA LEU A 33 -11.64 -25.55 30.21
C LEU A 33 -12.81 -24.76 29.59
N TYR A 34 -13.10 -23.57 30.10
CA TYR A 34 -14.20 -22.69 29.66
C TYR A 34 -13.68 -21.34 29.12
N SER A 35 -12.51 -21.33 28.47
CA SER A 35 -11.88 -20.09 27.98
C SER A 35 -12.21 -19.72 26.53
N ALA A 36 -13.17 -20.40 25.90
CA ALA A 36 -13.61 -20.05 24.55
C ALA A 36 -14.42 -18.75 24.60
N VAL A 37 -13.72 -17.63 24.49
CA VAL A 37 -14.28 -16.42 23.89
C VAL A 37 -14.63 -16.83 22.45
N PRO A 38 -15.89 -16.69 22.00
CA PRO A 38 -16.26 -16.93 20.61
C PRO A 38 -15.21 -16.28 19.70
N PRO A 39 -14.65 -16.98 18.70
CA PRO A 39 -13.54 -16.49 17.87
C PRO A 39 -13.80 -15.15 17.14
N LEU A 40 -15.00 -14.59 17.30
CA LEU A 40 -15.52 -13.40 16.63
C LEU A 40 -16.09 -12.35 17.61
N LEU A 41 -15.87 -12.48 18.92
CA LEU A 41 -15.80 -11.29 19.78
C LEU A 41 -14.45 -10.58 19.55
N SER A 42 -14.05 -10.37 18.29
CA SER A 42 -12.98 -9.44 18.03
C SER A 42 -13.59 -8.06 18.30
N LYS A 43 -13.03 -7.34 19.28
CA LYS A 43 -13.16 -5.88 19.26
C LYS A 43 -12.65 -5.48 17.87
N SER A 44 -13.47 -4.94 16.99
CA SER A 44 -12.94 -4.37 15.75
C SER A 44 -12.42 -2.97 16.09
N ALA A 45 -11.16 -2.71 15.74
CA ALA A 45 -10.54 -1.42 15.91
C ALA A 45 -10.08 -0.90 14.54
N GLU A 46 -10.23 0.42 14.33
CA GLU A 46 -9.74 1.10 13.13
C GLU A 46 -8.22 0.81 12.97
N PRO A 47 -7.74 0.35 11.79
CA PRO A 47 -6.33 0.10 11.52
C PRO A 47 -5.46 1.32 11.78
N LEU A 48 -4.24 1.07 12.25
CA LEU A 48 -3.25 2.07 12.62
C LEU A 48 -2.10 2.03 11.62
N VAL A 49 -1.97 3.07 10.80
CA VAL A 49 -0.95 3.17 9.77
C VAL A 49 0.06 4.28 10.11
N MET A 50 1.33 3.93 10.14
CA MET A 50 2.43 4.88 10.19
C MET A 50 3.05 5.04 8.80
N LEU A 51 2.97 6.24 8.22
CA LEU A 51 3.76 6.57 7.04
C LEU A 51 5.19 6.85 7.48
N VAL A 52 6.17 6.15 6.92
CA VAL A 52 7.60 6.43 7.10
C VAL A 52 8.13 6.95 5.78
N MET A 53 8.46 8.24 5.72
CA MET A 53 8.76 8.92 4.45
C MET A 53 10.18 9.51 4.43
N SER A 54 10.94 9.21 3.36
CA SER A 54 12.22 9.88 3.12
C SER A 54 12.03 11.38 2.87
N VAL A 55 13.03 12.19 3.26
CA VAL A 55 13.09 13.63 2.96
C VAL A 55 14.47 13.91 2.39
N ASP A 56 14.67 13.43 1.17
CA ASP A 56 15.93 13.56 0.44
C ASP A 56 15.72 14.29 -0.90
N HIS A 57 16.79 14.87 -1.42
CA HIS A 57 16.75 15.73 -2.60
C HIS A 57 16.27 15.01 -3.88
N GLU A 58 16.35 13.67 -3.95
CA GLU A 58 15.94 12.90 -5.12
C GLU A 58 14.41 12.95 -5.35
N LEU A 59 13.63 13.30 -4.33
CA LEU A 59 12.18 13.58 -4.46
C LEU A 59 11.88 14.80 -5.34
N PHE A 60 12.87 15.66 -5.60
CA PHE A 60 12.71 16.88 -6.39
C PHE A 60 13.21 16.74 -7.83
N LYS A 61 13.65 15.55 -8.25
CA LYS A 61 13.97 15.27 -9.67
C LYS A 61 12.70 15.08 -10.51
N LYS A 62 12.85 15.13 -11.83
CA LYS A 62 11.77 14.89 -12.81
C LYS A 62 11.07 13.56 -12.52
N ALA A 63 9.74 13.57 -12.50
CA ALA A 63 8.93 12.37 -12.23
C ALA A 63 9.05 11.33 -13.34
N TYR A 64 9.13 11.80 -14.59
CA TYR A 64 9.22 10.98 -15.78
C TYR A 64 10.60 11.20 -16.42
N PRO A 65 11.59 10.32 -16.21
CA PRO A 65 12.89 10.41 -16.89
C PRO A 65 12.83 9.93 -18.36
N ASP A 66 13.61 10.55 -19.26
CA ASP A 66 13.64 10.23 -20.71
C ASP A 66 14.64 9.11 -21.06
N TYR A 67 14.90 8.25 -20.08
CA TYR A 67 15.93 7.21 -20.11
C TYR A 67 15.51 6.00 -19.28
N SER A 68 14.22 5.88 -19.01
CA SER A 68 13.62 4.74 -18.31
C SER A 68 12.48 4.18 -19.13
N ASP A 69 12.28 2.89 -18.98
CA ASP A 69 11.14 2.16 -19.50
C ASP A 69 9.95 2.36 -18.54
N LEU A 70 8.95 3.15 -18.94
CA LEU A 70 7.80 3.53 -18.11
C LEU A 70 6.58 2.61 -18.32
N ASP A 71 6.45 1.89 -19.45
CA ASP A 71 5.38 0.87 -19.65
C ASP A 71 5.84 -0.56 -19.36
N GLY A 72 7.14 -0.79 -19.18
CA GLY A 72 7.69 -2.13 -18.99
C GLY A 72 7.76 -2.94 -20.29
N ASP A 73 7.79 -2.28 -21.46
CA ASP A 73 7.85 -2.95 -22.76
C ASP A 73 9.29 -3.38 -23.16
N GLY A 74 10.28 -3.06 -22.33
CA GLY A 74 11.69 -3.34 -22.55
C GLY A 74 12.43 -2.28 -23.35
N GLN A 75 11.77 -1.21 -23.79
CA GLN A 75 12.35 -0.08 -24.50
C GLN A 75 12.38 1.18 -23.62
N LEU A 76 13.33 2.08 -23.90
CA LEU A 76 13.42 3.33 -23.15
C LEU A 76 12.43 4.37 -23.71
N ASP A 77 11.62 4.96 -22.83
CA ASP A 77 10.79 6.11 -23.18
C ASP A 77 11.63 7.38 -23.25
N THR A 78 12.05 7.74 -24.47
CA THR A 78 12.96 8.87 -24.71
C THR A 78 12.26 10.20 -24.97
N THR A 79 10.93 10.23 -25.09
CA THR A 79 10.12 11.44 -25.29
C THR A 79 8.68 11.23 -24.84
N TYR A 80 7.81 12.26 -24.99
CA TYR A 80 6.38 12.13 -24.72
C TYR A 80 5.74 11.08 -25.63
N ASN A 81 5.06 10.12 -25.03
CA ASN A 81 4.29 9.11 -25.74
C ASN A 81 2.81 9.23 -25.34
N ASP A 82 1.96 9.41 -26.35
CA ASP A 82 0.54 9.74 -26.17
C ASP A 82 -0.31 8.58 -25.64
N ARG A 83 0.23 7.36 -25.64
CA ARG A 83 -0.41 6.16 -25.08
C ARG A 83 -0.37 6.13 -23.56
N PHE A 84 0.38 7.03 -22.93
CA PHE A 84 0.52 7.09 -21.48
C PHE A 84 -0.32 8.18 -20.86
N ASP A 85 -1.00 7.84 -19.78
CA ASP A 85 -1.59 8.79 -18.85
C ASP A 85 -0.53 9.24 -17.84
N TYR A 86 0.11 10.37 -18.11
CA TYR A 86 1.05 10.98 -17.18
C TYR A 86 0.29 11.60 -16.01
N LEU A 87 0.34 10.96 -14.85
CA LEU A 87 -0.22 11.48 -13.60
C LEU A 87 0.40 12.85 -13.21
N GLY A 88 -0.42 13.74 -12.67
CA GLY A 88 0.06 15.03 -12.17
C GLY A 88 -1.07 15.96 -11.74
N TYR A 89 -0.79 17.26 -11.69
CA TYR A 89 -1.76 18.27 -11.28
C TYR A 89 -2.73 18.69 -12.38
N PHE A 90 -2.39 18.44 -13.65
CA PHE A 90 -3.30 18.67 -14.77
C PHE A 90 -4.17 17.42 -14.97
N GLU A 91 -5.45 17.61 -15.26
CA GLU A 91 -6.32 16.50 -15.68
C GLU A 91 -5.94 16.12 -17.12
N SER A 92 -5.58 14.86 -17.34
CA SER A 92 -5.03 14.41 -18.63
C SER A 92 -6.01 14.61 -19.79
N ASN A 93 -7.30 14.42 -19.52
CA ASN A 93 -8.38 14.52 -20.51
C ASN A 93 -8.88 15.96 -20.75
N TRP A 94 -8.13 16.96 -20.31
CA TRP A 94 -8.50 18.38 -20.43
C TRP A 94 -7.40 19.21 -21.10
N CYS A 95 -7.85 20.20 -21.84
CA CYS A 95 -7.03 21.24 -22.43
C CYS A 95 -7.10 22.52 -21.60
N TYR A 96 -5.94 23.16 -21.46
CA TYR A 96 -5.73 24.31 -20.58
C TYR A 96 -5.32 25.55 -21.35
N ARG A 97 -5.78 26.71 -20.90
CA ARG A 97 -5.25 28.01 -21.32
C ARG A 97 -4.54 28.69 -20.17
N TYR A 98 -3.39 29.28 -20.44
CA TYR A 98 -2.68 30.07 -19.45
C TYR A 98 -3.33 31.45 -19.28
N ASN A 99 -3.76 31.77 -18.06
CA ASN A 99 -4.24 33.09 -17.70
C ASN A 99 -3.10 33.89 -17.06
N SER A 100 -2.54 34.84 -17.81
CA SER A 100 -1.44 35.71 -17.37
C SER A 100 -1.82 36.69 -16.26
N SER A 101 -3.11 37.04 -16.13
CA SER A 101 -3.57 37.95 -15.07
C SER A 101 -3.59 37.27 -13.70
N SER A 102 -3.94 35.98 -13.67
CA SER A 102 -3.93 35.18 -12.45
C SER A 102 -2.68 34.30 -12.28
N GLY A 103 -1.79 34.26 -13.28
CA GLY A 103 -0.55 33.50 -13.26
C GLY A 103 -0.74 31.99 -13.13
N ARG A 104 -1.75 31.41 -13.80
CA ARG A 104 -2.09 29.97 -13.70
C ARG A 104 -2.75 29.44 -14.97
N PHE A 105 -2.73 28.12 -15.12
CA PHE A 105 -3.47 27.38 -16.14
C PHE A 105 -4.92 27.16 -15.69
N GLU A 106 -5.85 27.39 -16.62
CA GLU A 106 -7.30 27.20 -16.42
C GLU A 106 -7.78 26.10 -17.37
N PRO A 107 -8.53 25.10 -16.89
CA PRO A 107 -9.17 24.14 -17.78
C PRO A 107 -10.16 24.88 -18.67
N GLU A 108 -10.29 24.51 -19.94
CA GLU A 108 -11.17 25.20 -20.88
C GLU A 108 -12.08 24.25 -21.66
N ILE A 109 -11.51 23.20 -22.26
CA ILE A 109 -12.25 22.21 -23.05
C ILE A 109 -11.75 20.80 -22.77
N LEU A 110 -12.59 19.80 -23.01
CA LEU A 110 -12.16 18.40 -23.04
C LEU A 110 -11.17 18.18 -24.20
N ALA A 111 -10.18 17.35 -23.94
CA ALA A 111 -9.25 16.92 -24.96
C ALA A 111 -9.88 15.83 -25.87
N THR A 112 -9.30 15.66 -27.05
CA THR A 112 -9.76 14.79 -28.14
C THR A 112 -8.65 13.79 -28.54
N GLY A 113 -8.89 13.04 -29.61
CA GLY A 113 -8.00 11.95 -30.04
C GLY A 113 -8.33 10.62 -29.36
N ASP A 114 -7.67 9.55 -29.79
CA ASP A 114 -7.96 8.19 -29.33
C ASP A 114 -7.76 8.01 -27.83
N ASN A 115 -6.75 8.69 -27.27
CA ASN A 115 -6.44 8.69 -25.83
C ASN A 115 -6.95 9.94 -25.10
N GLN A 116 -7.75 10.80 -25.75
CA GLN A 116 -8.26 12.05 -25.16
C GLN A 116 -7.17 13.01 -24.64
N HIS A 117 -6.06 13.14 -25.36
CA HIS A 117 -4.92 13.98 -24.96
C HIS A 117 -4.66 15.18 -25.87
N TYR A 118 -5.38 15.33 -26.97
CA TYR A 118 -5.15 16.37 -27.97
C TYR A 118 -6.10 17.56 -27.83
N CYS A 119 -5.60 18.76 -28.15
CA CYS A 119 -6.35 20.00 -28.13
C CYS A 119 -6.65 20.47 -29.55
N GLU A 120 -7.57 19.78 -30.23
CA GLU A 120 -7.95 20.08 -31.61
C GLU A 120 -8.93 21.26 -31.68
N SER A 121 -8.42 22.46 -31.45
CA SER A 121 -9.20 23.71 -31.54
C SER A 121 -8.39 24.79 -32.25
N SER A 122 -9.05 25.79 -32.83
CA SER A 122 -8.37 26.97 -33.39
C SER A 122 -7.75 27.88 -32.32
N ALA A 123 -7.90 27.54 -31.04
CA ALA A 123 -7.36 28.29 -29.90
C ALA A 123 -6.06 27.65 -29.39
N LEU A 124 -5.19 28.51 -28.84
CA LEU A 124 -3.87 28.13 -28.33
C LEU A 124 -3.96 27.48 -26.95
N HIS A 125 -4.17 26.17 -26.92
CA HIS A 125 -4.31 25.37 -25.70
C HIS A 125 -3.08 24.50 -25.41
N TRP A 126 -2.97 24.07 -24.16
CA TRP A 126 -2.03 23.06 -23.69
C TRP A 126 -2.76 21.78 -23.34
N SER A 127 -2.25 20.63 -23.77
CA SER A 127 -2.70 19.32 -23.29
C SER A 127 -2.33 19.15 -21.81
N GLY A 128 -3.29 18.74 -20.98
CA GLY A 128 -3.05 18.43 -19.57
C GLY A 128 -2.06 17.29 -19.40
N ASN A 129 -2.22 16.23 -20.20
CA ASN A 129 -1.34 15.07 -20.18
C ASN A 129 0.13 15.45 -20.53
N PHE A 130 0.30 16.26 -21.57
CA PHE A 130 1.62 16.79 -21.95
C PHE A 130 2.26 17.63 -20.84
N LEU A 131 1.49 18.49 -20.17
CA LEU A 131 2.01 19.32 -19.08
C LEU A 131 2.42 18.49 -17.86
N ASN A 132 1.73 17.39 -17.56
CA ASN A 132 2.14 16.47 -16.50
C ASN A 132 3.52 15.86 -16.80
N TRP A 133 3.71 15.27 -17.99
CA TRP A 133 5.02 14.76 -18.44
C TRP A 133 6.11 15.85 -18.40
N ALA A 134 5.78 17.04 -18.89
CA ALA A 134 6.76 18.09 -19.10
C ALA A 134 7.22 18.78 -17.80
N THR A 135 6.42 18.77 -16.73
CA THR A 135 6.63 19.66 -15.58
C THR A 135 6.67 18.98 -14.21
N MET A 136 6.17 17.76 -14.03
CA MET A 136 6.06 17.18 -12.67
C MET A 136 7.40 16.69 -12.10
N SER A 137 7.59 16.93 -10.80
CA SER A 137 8.64 16.29 -10.00
C SER A 137 8.07 15.13 -9.18
N ARG A 138 8.91 14.21 -8.67
CA ARG A 138 8.44 13.03 -7.91
C ARG A 138 7.60 13.41 -6.69
N ILE A 139 7.97 14.48 -5.97
CA ILE A 139 7.19 14.99 -4.84
C ILE A 139 5.82 15.53 -5.25
N ASP A 140 5.66 16.06 -6.47
CA ASP A 140 4.36 16.50 -6.96
C ASP A 140 3.41 15.31 -7.18
N ILE A 141 3.93 14.20 -7.70
CA ILE A 141 3.18 12.95 -7.84
C ILE A 141 2.76 12.41 -6.48
N LEU A 142 3.69 12.35 -5.52
CA LEU A 142 3.37 11.93 -4.14
C LEU A 142 2.24 12.77 -3.53
N ARG A 143 2.31 14.10 -3.66
CA ARG A 143 1.29 15.01 -3.13
C ARG A 143 -0.05 14.80 -3.83
N ARG A 144 -0.05 14.58 -5.15
CA ARG A 144 -1.25 14.28 -5.94
C ARG A 144 -1.91 12.98 -5.47
N VAL A 145 -1.13 11.92 -5.27
CA VAL A 145 -1.65 10.62 -4.83
C VAL A 145 -2.13 10.66 -3.38
N LEU A 146 -1.33 11.21 -2.47
CA LEU A 146 -1.65 11.20 -1.04
C LEU A 146 -2.83 12.12 -0.72
N PHE A 147 -2.86 13.33 -1.28
CA PHE A 147 -3.86 14.33 -0.89
C PHE A 147 -4.37 15.28 -1.97
N GLY A 148 -4.21 14.94 -3.25
CA GLY A 148 -4.74 15.76 -4.36
C GLY A 148 -3.86 16.94 -4.78
N GLY A 149 -2.65 17.06 -4.21
CA GLY A 149 -1.63 18.03 -4.62
C GLY A 149 -1.43 19.20 -3.64
N LYS A 150 -0.34 19.95 -3.84
CA LYS A 150 -0.02 21.13 -3.01
C LYS A 150 -0.92 22.31 -3.38
N ARG A 151 -1.76 22.73 -2.45
CA ARG A 151 -2.70 23.84 -2.65
C ARG A 151 -2.06 25.18 -2.27
N SER A 152 -1.81 26.04 -3.26
CA SER A 152 -1.37 27.43 -3.05
C SER A 152 -2.54 28.37 -2.72
N THR A 153 -3.74 28.01 -3.17
CA THR A 153 -4.99 28.65 -2.80
C THR A 153 -5.99 27.56 -2.48
N ASP A 154 -6.64 27.64 -1.33
CA ASP A 154 -7.67 26.69 -0.94
C ASP A 154 -8.79 27.41 -0.18
N THR A 155 -9.83 27.77 -0.92
CA THR A 155 -11.03 28.44 -0.40
C THR A 155 -12.25 27.57 -0.67
N SER A 156 -13.39 27.80 -0.04
CA SER A 156 -14.59 26.98 -0.27
C SER A 156 -15.04 26.88 -1.75
N SER A 157 -14.61 27.79 -2.63
CA SER A 157 -15.04 27.86 -4.03
C SER A 157 -13.92 27.73 -5.07
N SER A 158 -12.65 27.71 -4.66
CA SER A 158 -11.52 27.64 -5.59
C SER A 158 -10.32 26.96 -4.94
N THR A 159 -9.69 26.08 -5.71
CA THR A 159 -8.45 25.41 -5.36
C THR A 159 -7.44 25.58 -6.48
N VAL A 160 -6.26 26.11 -6.16
CA VAL A 160 -5.15 26.26 -7.10
C VAL A 160 -3.98 25.41 -6.64
N LEU A 161 -3.64 24.40 -7.43
CA LEU A 161 -2.47 23.54 -7.19
C LEU A 161 -1.19 24.24 -7.68
N GLU A 162 -0.09 24.06 -6.95
CA GLU A 162 1.22 24.66 -7.26
C GLU A 162 2.32 23.60 -7.20
N ARG A 163 3.10 23.50 -8.29
CA ARG A 163 4.25 22.62 -8.41
C ARG A 163 5.31 22.89 -7.32
N ALA A 164 6.13 21.89 -7.00
CA ALA A 164 7.28 22.05 -6.12
C ALA A 164 8.26 23.14 -6.60
N TYR A 165 8.87 23.84 -5.65
CA TYR A 165 10.01 24.72 -5.90
C TYR A 165 11.23 23.89 -6.32
N LEU A 166 11.88 24.27 -7.42
CA LEU A 166 13.14 23.68 -7.88
C LEU A 166 14.18 24.81 -8.01
N PRO A 167 15.30 24.80 -7.29
CA PRO A 167 16.34 25.80 -7.46
C PRO A 167 16.94 25.73 -8.85
N ARG A 168 17.68 26.78 -9.24
CA ARG A 168 18.43 26.83 -10.50
C ARG A 168 19.75 26.06 -10.46
N ASP A 169 19.72 24.88 -9.84
CA ASP A 169 20.79 23.89 -9.74
C ASP A 169 20.39 22.62 -10.53
N ILE A 170 21.04 21.48 -10.33
CA ILE A 170 20.71 20.22 -11.04
C ILE A 170 19.31 19.65 -10.79
N HIS A 171 18.53 20.17 -9.82
CA HIS A 171 17.12 19.79 -9.68
C HIS A 171 16.25 20.42 -10.76
N SER A 172 16.72 21.49 -11.41
CA SER A 172 16.12 21.98 -12.64
C SER A 172 16.30 20.96 -13.76
N PHE A 173 15.28 20.78 -14.60
CA PHE A 173 15.33 19.83 -15.71
C PHE A 173 14.65 20.36 -16.96
N VAL A 174 15.05 19.84 -18.12
CA VAL A 174 14.47 20.17 -19.42
C VAL A 174 13.72 18.99 -20.01
N LYS A 175 12.62 19.29 -20.71
CA LYS A 175 11.85 18.36 -21.54
C LYS A 175 11.77 18.89 -22.95
N VAL A 176 12.05 18.05 -23.93
CA VAL A 176 12.12 18.44 -25.34
C VAL A 176 11.13 17.63 -26.15
N TYR A 177 10.34 18.32 -26.97
CA TYR A 177 9.38 17.69 -27.86
C TYR A 177 9.47 18.24 -29.27
N SER A 178 9.56 17.34 -30.23
CA SER A 178 9.70 17.65 -31.66
C SER A 178 8.73 16.86 -32.56
N GLY A 179 7.73 16.21 -31.96
CA GLY A 179 6.70 15.46 -32.69
C GLY A 179 5.88 16.34 -33.65
N SER A 180 5.38 15.75 -34.73
CA SER A 180 4.61 16.46 -35.76
C SER A 180 3.24 16.95 -35.28
N ASN A 181 2.74 16.40 -34.19
CA ASN A 181 1.48 16.72 -33.49
C ASN A 181 1.66 17.76 -32.37
N ILE A 182 2.79 18.48 -32.32
CA ILE A 182 3.06 19.49 -31.29
C ILE A 182 2.01 20.60 -31.19
N ASP A 183 1.38 20.94 -32.31
CA ASP A 183 0.29 21.91 -32.43
C ASP A 183 -1.02 21.44 -31.79
N LYS A 184 -1.15 20.13 -31.56
CA LYS A 184 -2.24 19.52 -30.80
C LYS A 184 -1.96 19.44 -29.30
N LEU A 185 -0.71 19.56 -28.88
CA LEU A 185 -0.29 19.39 -27.48
C LEU A 185 0.05 20.73 -26.82
N THR A 186 0.44 21.71 -27.61
CA THR A 186 0.93 23.01 -27.14
C THR A 186 0.41 24.15 -28.02
N PRO A 187 0.47 25.41 -27.56
CA PRO A 187 0.24 26.60 -28.37
C PRO A 187 1.20 26.83 -29.55
N TYR A 188 2.13 25.92 -29.82
CA TYR A 188 3.24 26.12 -30.74
C TYR A 188 3.23 25.07 -31.85
N SER A 189 3.70 25.47 -33.04
CA SER A 189 3.71 24.64 -34.25
C SER A 189 5.11 24.13 -34.63
N SER A 190 6.10 24.34 -33.78
CA SER A 190 7.50 23.93 -33.99
C SER A 190 8.04 23.35 -32.70
N SER A 191 9.14 22.59 -32.78
CA SER A 191 9.75 21.93 -31.61
C SER A 191 9.92 22.87 -30.43
N VAL A 192 9.65 22.38 -29.23
CA VAL A 192 9.76 23.16 -27.98
C VAL A 192 10.67 22.47 -26.98
N SER A 193 11.34 23.29 -26.18
CA SER A 193 12.06 22.88 -24.98
C SER A 193 11.46 23.59 -23.77
N LEU A 194 11.13 22.82 -22.72
CA LEU A 194 10.53 23.30 -21.48
C LEU A 194 11.51 23.07 -20.32
N CYS A 195 12.03 24.15 -19.73
CA CYS A 195 12.98 24.08 -18.62
C CYS A 195 12.31 24.48 -17.30
N ASN A 196 12.27 23.58 -16.33
CA ASN A 196 11.59 23.71 -15.05
C ASN A 196 12.55 24.22 -13.98
N LEU A 197 12.22 25.36 -13.36
CA LEU A 197 13.03 25.98 -12.29
C LEU A 197 12.20 26.98 -11.49
N ALA A 198 12.75 27.52 -10.42
CA ALA A 198 12.32 28.78 -9.81
C ALA A 198 13.29 29.90 -10.20
N THR A 199 12.80 31.13 -10.32
CA THR A 199 13.63 32.28 -10.74
C THR A 199 14.19 33.10 -9.58
N SER A 200 13.79 32.77 -8.35
CA SER A 200 14.29 33.38 -7.11
C SER A 200 14.29 32.35 -5.98
N GLU A 201 15.04 32.63 -4.91
CA GLU A 201 15.17 31.78 -3.74
C GLU A 201 13.81 31.59 -3.04
N ASN A 202 13.39 30.34 -2.86
CA ASN A 202 12.04 29.96 -2.38
C ASN A 202 10.89 30.59 -3.18
N GLY A 203 11.15 30.98 -4.43
CA GLY A 203 10.19 31.67 -5.28
C GLY A 203 9.17 30.75 -5.96
N GLU A 204 8.36 31.34 -6.83
CA GLU A 204 7.34 30.62 -7.58
C GLU A 204 7.96 29.57 -8.54
N PRO A 205 7.32 28.39 -8.70
CA PRO A 205 7.73 27.39 -9.67
C PRO A 205 7.42 27.88 -11.09
N LYS A 206 8.44 28.04 -11.93
CA LYS A 206 8.32 28.45 -13.32
C LYS A 206 8.62 27.29 -14.28
N VAL A 207 8.14 27.43 -15.50
CA VAL A 207 8.61 26.73 -16.69
C VAL A 207 8.98 27.76 -17.75
N ARG A 208 10.22 27.70 -18.26
CA ARG A 208 10.70 28.49 -19.38
C ARG A 208 10.52 27.70 -20.67
N ILE A 209 10.02 28.34 -21.70
CA ILE A 209 9.70 27.68 -22.97
C ILE A 209 10.49 28.37 -24.08
N ALA A 210 11.21 27.57 -24.87
CA ALA A 210 11.99 28.02 -26.01
C ALA A 210 11.66 27.22 -27.27
N ASN A 211 11.75 27.88 -28.43
CA ASN A 211 11.67 27.24 -29.73
C ASN A 211 12.96 26.47 -30.03
N GLY A 212 12.84 25.27 -30.60
CA GLY A 212 13.94 24.37 -30.93
C GLY A 212 14.19 23.29 -29.87
N THR A 213 15.19 22.45 -30.14
CA THR A 213 15.58 21.31 -29.31
C THR A 213 16.83 21.62 -28.50
N TRP A 214 16.67 21.80 -27.18
CA TRP A 214 17.71 22.22 -26.25
C TRP A 214 17.86 21.21 -25.11
N ASN A 215 18.24 19.97 -25.44
CA ASN A 215 18.34 18.85 -24.48
C ASN A 215 19.27 19.14 -23.29
N ARG A 216 20.22 20.07 -23.43
CA ARG A 216 21.22 20.41 -22.42
C ARG A 216 20.98 21.78 -21.76
N TRP A 217 19.77 22.34 -21.88
CA TRP A 217 19.46 23.65 -21.31
C TRP A 217 19.50 23.68 -19.77
N ALA A 218 19.25 22.53 -19.14
CA ALA A 218 19.43 22.32 -17.70
C ALA A 218 20.85 21.81 -17.34
N SER A 219 21.79 21.79 -18.29
CA SER A 219 23.16 21.28 -18.10
C SER A 219 24.17 22.37 -18.48
N THR A 220 24.15 23.45 -17.69
CA THR A 220 24.98 24.65 -17.91
C THR A 220 25.72 25.01 -16.64
N GLU A 221 26.96 25.48 -16.76
CA GLU A 221 27.76 25.93 -15.63
C GLU A 221 27.09 27.12 -14.89
N VAL A 222 27.15 27.10 -13.55
CA VAL A 222 26.65 28.08 -12.56
C VAL A 222 25.14 28.29 -12.49
N LYS A 223 24.39 28.26 -13.60
CA LYS A 223 22.94 28.58 -13.60
C LYS A 223 22.14 27.78 -14.60
N GLN A 224 21.44 26.76 -14.13
CA GLN A 224 20.56 25.95 -14.95
C GLN A 224 19.41 26.76 -15.58
N CYS A 225 19.00 26.34 -16.77
CA CYS A 225 17.93 26.96 -17.56
C CYS A 225 18.16 28.45 -17.92
N GLN A 226 19.41 28.94 -17.93
CA GLN A 226 19.72 30.33 -18.28
C GLN A 226 19.62 30.62 -19.78
N TRP A 227 19.47 31.88 -20.17
CA TRP A 227 19.41 32.28 -21.59
C TRP A 227 20.80 32.69 -22.09
N GLY A 228 21.14 32.31 -23.32
CA GLY A 228 22.32 32.81 -24.03
C GLY A 228 23.68 32.28 -23.56
N ALA A 229 23.70 31.21 -22.76
CA ALA A 229 24.91 30.47 -22.41
C ALA A 229 25.20 29.33 -23.39
N SER A 230 26.35 28.65 -23.22
CA SER A 230 26.63 27.39 -23.91
C SER A 230 25.50 26.38 -23.63
N ASN A 231 25.15 25.55 -24.61
CA ASN A 231 24.03 24.59 -24.55
C ASN A 231 22.64 25.20 -24.28
N SER A 232 22.51 26.52 -24.29
CA SER A 232 21.26 27.22 -23.97
C SER A 232 20.69 27.99 -25.16
N PRO A 233 19.35 28.11 -25.27
CA PRO A 233 18.71 29.02 -26.21
C PRO A 233 19.12 30.47 -25.93
N SER A 234 19.36 31.23 -27.00
CA SER A 234 19.47 32.69 -26.91
C SER A 234 18.08 33.33 -26.81
N THR A 235 18.00 34.60 -26.37
CA THR A 235 16.74 35.33 -26.16
C THR A 235 15.78 35.31 -27.37
N PRO A 236 16.22 35.35 -28.65
CA PRO A 236 15.34 35.23 -29.80
C PRO A 236 14.51 33.94 -29.87
N TYR A 237 14.96 32.86 -29.22
CA TYR A 237 14.22 31.59 -29.15
C TYR A 237 13.20 31.55 -28.00
N LYS A 238 13.18 32.55 -27.11
CA LYS A 238 12.26 32.59 -25.96
C LYS A 238 10.81 32.70 -26.44
N LEU A 239 9.99 31.75 -26.03
CA LEU A 239 8.55 31.74 -26.30
C LEU A 239 7.75 32.23 -25.09
N ALA A 240 8.02 31.70 -23.88
CA ALA A 240 7.30 32.07 -22.67
C ALA A 240 8.08 31.76 -21.37
N GLU A 241 7.63 32.34 -20.26
CA GLU A 241 8.01 31.96 -18.89
C GLU A 241 6.74 31.98 -18.04
N LEU A 242 6.28 30.80 -17.60
CA LEU A 242 4.96 30.61 -17.00
C LEU A 242 5.08 30.05 -15.58
N THR A 243 4.26 30.53 -14.64
CA THR A 243 4.13 29.88 -13.33
C THR A 243 3.35 28.58 -13.45
N VAL A 244 3.87 27.48 -12.90
CA VAL A 244 3.20 26.18 -12.93
C VAL A 244 2.21 26.09 -11.76
N ARG A 245 1.05 26.70 -11.99
CA ARG A 245 -0.14 26.65 -11.12
C ARG A 245 -1.35 26.24 -11.95
N VAL A 246 -2.25 25.45 -11.41
CA VAL A 246 -3.47 25.02 -12.12
C VAL A 246 -4.70 25.19 -11.24
N ASN A 247 -5.77 25.78 -11.79
CA ASN A 247 -7.07 25.82 -11.14
C ASN A 247 -7.74 24.45 -11.33
N ALA A 248 -7.98 23.74 -10.24
CA ALA A 248 -8.44 22.35 -10.26
C ALA A 248 -9.87 22.22 -9.76
N CYS A 249 -10.59 21.21 -10.27
CA CYS A 249 -11.96 20.88 -9.90
C CYS A 249 -12.94 22.06 -10.10
N VAL A 250 -12.84 22.69 -11.27
CA VAL A 250 -13.68 23.84 -11.65
C VAL A 250 -15.05 23.35 -12.12
N ASN A 251 -16.12 23.90 -11.54
CA ASN A 251 -17.51 23.56 -11.89
C ASN A 251 -17.81 23.79 -13.37
N GLY A 252 -18.56 22.86 -13.96
CA GLY A 252 -18.85 22.85 -15.40
C GLY A 252 -17.61 22.56 -16.27
N LYS A 253 -16.48 22.22 -15.65
CA LYS A 253 -15.24 21.84 -16.31
C LYS A 253 -14.71 20.51 -15.74
N ASP A 254 -13.50 20.49 -15.18
CA ASP A 254 -12.82 19.30 -14.69
C ASP A 254 -13.34 18.79 -13.34
N ALA A 255 -14.32 19.45 -12.71
CA ALA A 255 -14.94 19.01 -11.45
C ALA A 255 -15.57 17.60 -11.50
N GLY A 256 -16.01 17.14 -12.67
CA GLY A 256 -16.57 15.79 -12.86
C GLY A 256 -15.53 14.68 -13.03
N SER A 257 -14.23 15.00 -12.97
CA SER A 257 -13.15 14.01 -13.05
C SER A 257 -13.07 13.15 -11.79
N GLY A 258 -12.58 11.91 -11.92
CA GLY A 258 -12.44 10.98 -10.80
C GLY A 258 -11.48 11.43 -9.69
N ARG A 259 -10.65 12.44 -9.94
CA ARG A 259 -9.75 13.07 -8.96
C ARG A 259 -10.42 14.13 -8.08
N CYS A 260 -11.65 14.53 -8.41
CA CYS A 260 -12.39 15.57 -7.73
C CYS A 260 -13.54 14.97 -6.92
N ARG A 261 -13.65 15.35 -5.64
CA ARG A 261 -14.74 14.95 -4.75
C ARG A 261 -15.61 16.14 -4.39
N GLU A 262 -16.93 15.94 -4.41
CA GLU A 262 -17.89 16.90 -3.88
C GLU A 262 -17.99 16.80 -2.36
N TYR A 263 -17.87 17.93 -1.65
CA TYR A 263 -18.04 17.99 -0.19
C TYR A 263 -19.37 18.64 0.24
N SER A 264 -19.83 19.64 -0.50
CA SER A 264 -21.15 20.27 -0.33
C SER A 264 -21.64 20.79 -1.68
N SER A 265 -22.93 21.09 -1.81
CA SER A 265 -23.59 21.34 -3.10
C SER A 265 -22.77 22.21 -4.06
N ASN A 266 -22.24 21.59 -5.11
CA ASN A 266 -21.36 22.17 -6.13
C ASN A 266 -19.99 22.69 -5.64
N ARG A 267 -19.40 22.08 -4.61
CA ARG A 267 -18.03 22.40 -4.13
C ARG A 267 -17.15 21.18 -4.24
N TYR A 268 -16.29 21.20 -5.24
CA TYR A 268 -15.38 20.10 -5.55
C TYR A 268 -13.96 20.42 -5.12
N LYS A 269 -13.26 19.39 -4.65
CA LYS A 269 -11.87 19.48 -4.22
C LYS A 269 -11.05 18.34 -4.82
N PRO A 270 -9.79 18.60 -5.21
CA PRO A 270 -8.90 17.52 -5.57
C PRO A 270 -8.58 16.71 -4.32
N THR A 271 -8.82 15.41 -4.36
CA THR A 271 -8.60 14.49 -3.23
C THR A 271 -7.59 13.42 -3.59
N GLY A 272 -6.93 12.85 -2.58
CA GLY A 272 -6.07 11.69 -2.70
C GLY A 272 -6.48 10.59 -1.72
N LEU A 273 -5.58 9.63 -1.53
CA LEU A 273 -5.84 8.43 -0.76
C LEU A 273 -6.04 8.70 0.75
N LEU A 274 -5.38 9.73 1.30
CA LEU A 274 -5.57 10.09 2.71
C LEU A 274 -6.97 10.63 2.99
N GLN A 275 -7.57 11.37 2.04
CA GLN A 275 -8.99 11.75 2.16
C GLN A 275 -9.90 10.54 2.00
N ARG A 276 -9.62 9.68 1.01
CA ARG A 276 -10.45 8.52 0.69
C ARG A 276 -10.58 7.53 1.84
N TYR A 277 -9.49 7.26 2.56
CA TYR A 277 -9.44 6.26 3.63
C TYR A 277 -9.34 6.85 5.04
N GLY A 278 -9.08 8.16 5.18
CA GLY A 278 -8.85 8.81 6.47
C GLY A 278 -9.99 9.71 6.96
N GLU A 279 -10.91 10.14 6.09
CA GLU A 279 -12.04 11.00 6.48
C GLU A 279 -13.25 10.24 7.04
N ASP A 280 -13.50 9.04 6.52
CA ASP A 280 -14.57 8.15 6.98
C ASP A 280 -14.19 7.37 8.26
N GLY A 281 -12.92 7.44 8.66
CA GLY A 281 -12.37 6.71 9.79
C GLY A 281 -11.97 5.26 9.48
N SER A 282 -11.96 4.87 8.20
CA SER A 282 -11.56 3.53 7.76
C SER A 282 -10.12 3.19 8.16
N ILE A 283 -9.22 4.18 8.19
CA ILE A 283 -7.83 4.06 8.63
C ILE A 283 -7.41 5.30 9.43
N ARG A 284 -6.60 5.11 10.47
CA ARG A 284 -5.89 6.20 11.15
C ARG A 284 -4.45 6.31 10.66
N PHE A 285 -4.00 7.53 10.40
CA PHE A 285 -2.68 7.79 9.85
C PHE A 285 -1.79 8.58 10.81
N GLY A 286 -0.52 8.22 10.85
CA GLY A 286 0.58 8.99 11.44
C GLY A 286 1.70 9.22 10.42
N LEU A 287 2.66 10.08 10.75
CA LEU A 287 3.81 10.37 9.91
C LEU A 287 5.11 10.43 10.73
N ILE A 288 6.07 9.60 10.35
CA ILE A 288 7.50 9.75 10.64
C ILE A 288 8.20 10.13 9.35
N SER A 289 9.11 11.11 9.41
CA SER A 289 9.90 11.52 8.25
C SER A 289 11.36 11.73 8.59
N GLY A 290 12.21 11.78 7.55
CA GLY A 290 13.54 12.37 7.65
C GLY A 290 13.48 13.83 8.13
N SER A 291 14.63 14.36 8.54
CA SER A 291 14.79 15.76 8.96
C SER A 291 15.98 16.41 8.26
N TYR A 292 15.99 17.73 8.16
CA TYR A 292 17.07 18.49 7.56
C TYR A 292 18.28 18.65 8.50
N ASP A 293 18.06 18.64 9.82
CA ASP A 293 19.12 18.78 10.83
C ASP A 293 19.79 17.44 11.19
N LYS A 294 19.02 16.34 11.15
CA LYS A 294 19.49 14.96 11.41
C LYS A 294 19.28 14.07 10.18
N ASN A 295 19.51 14.60 8.98
CA ASN A 295 19.35 13.93 7.68
C ASN A 295 20.20 12.67 7.46
N ILE A 296 21.08 12.29 8.38
CA ILE A 296 21.83 11.01 8.33
C ILE A 296 21.57 10.14 9.55
N SER A 297 20.59 10.50 10.39
CA SER A 297 20.33 9.80 11.64
C SER A 297 18.84 9.79 11.95
N GLY A 298 18.21 8.61 11.86
CA GLY A 298 16.82 8.33 12.24
C GLY A 298 15.74 9.20 11.61
N GLY A 299 14.59 9.26 12.29
CA GLY A 299 13.38 9.95 11.84
C GLY A 299 12.68 10.72 12.94
N LEU A 300 11.92 11.74 12.55
CA LEU A 300 11.13 12.56 13.46
C LEU A 300 9.64 12.22 13.31
N LEU A 301 8.96 11.99 14.44
CA LEU A 301 7.51 11.95 14.48
C LEU A 301 6.96 13.34 14.16
N ARG A 302 6.30 13.46 13.01
CA ARG A 302 5.63 14.68 12.53
C ARG A 302 4.17 14.70 12.91
N ARG A 303 3.54 13.52 12.97
CA ARG A 303 2.13 13.36 13.32
C ARG A 303 1.86 12.05 14.05
N ASN A 304 1.24 12.12 15.22
CA ASN A 304 0.67 10.96 15.92
C ASN A 304 -0.47 10.31 15.11
N ILE A 305 -0.63 9.00 15.24
CA ILE A 305 -1.69 8.25 14.57
C ILE A 305 -3.06 8.75 15.05
N SER A 306 -3.83 9.37 14.15
CA SER A 306 -5.13 9.97 14.45
C SER A 306 -6.03 9.99 13.21
N LYS A 307 -7.29 10.46 13.36
CA LYS A 307 -8.17 10.68 12.21
C LYS A 307 -7.73 11.93 11.45
N MET A 308 -7.91 11.94 10.13
CA MET A 308 -7.59 13.10 9.29
C MET A 308 -8.66 14.21 9.41
N GLY A 309 -9.90 13.81 9.67
CA GLY A 309 -11.05 14.68 9.91
C GLY A 309 -12.03 14.01 10.89
N GLY A 310 -12.99 14.78 11.41
CA GLY A 310 -14.00 14.25 12.33
C GLY A 310 -13.48 13.87 13.72
N ASN A 311 -12.30 14.36 14.14
CA ASN A 311 -11.83 14.23 15.52
C ASN A 311 -12.77 14.97 16.49
N ALA A 312 -12.86 14.47 17.73
CA ALA A 312 -13.66 15.09 18.78
C ALA A 312 -13.22 16.55 19.07
N ASN A 313 -11.91 16.80 19.00
CA ASN A 313 -11.36 18.15 18.98
C ASN A 313 -11.16 18.58 17.54
N THR A 314 -11.94 19.57 17.10
CA THR A 314 -11.90 20.06 15.72
C THR A 314 -10.58 20.74 15.35
N ASN A 315 -9.77 21.15 16.33
CA ASN A 315 -8.42 21.67 16.10
C ASN A 315 -7.42 20.60 15.68
N ASP A 316 -7.78 19.32 15.77
CA ASP A 316 -6.93 18.21 15.31
C ASP A 316 -7.29 17.76 13.87
N ASN A 317 -8.32 18.37 13.26
CA ASN A 317 -8.76 18.05 11.90
C ASN A 317 -7.90 18.79 10.88
N GLU A 318 -7.10 18.04 10.12
CA GLU A 318 -6.34 18.56 8.97
C GLU A 318 -7.25 18.95 7.82
N ILE A 319 -8.40 18.28 7.68
CA ILE A 319 -9.37 18.52 6.63
C ILE A 319 -10.70 18.95 7.22
N ASN A 320 -11.27 20.02 6.67
CA ASN A 320 -12.64 20.41 6.93
C ASN A 320 -13.60 19.49 6.15
N VAL A 321 -14.24 18.56 6.85
CA VAL A 321 -15.17 17.57 6.25
C VAL A 321 -16.42 18.19 5.60
N THR A 322 -16.70 19.48 5.81
CA THR A 322 -17.86 20.16 5.20
C THR A 322 -17.57 20.74 3.80
N ASP A 323 -16.34 21.20 3.55
CA ASP A 323 -15.99 21.85 2.27
C ASP A 323 -14.66 21.39 1.67
N GLY A 324 -14.01 20.42 2.31
CA GLY A 324 -12.77 19.78 1.88
C GLY A 324 -11.53 20.68 1.91
N THR A 325 -11.60 21.85 2.54
CA THR A 325 -10.44 22.74 2.69
C THR A 325 -9.44 22.21 3.73
N PHE A 326 -8.16 22.47 3.51
CA PHE A 326 -7.12 22.13 4.49
C PHE A 326 -7.04 23.16 5.60
N ASN A 327 -7.00 22.69 6.85
CA ASN A 327 -6.83 23.55 8.02
C ASN A 327 -5.36 23.86 8.24
N THR A 328 -4.94 25.06 7.85
CA THR A 328 -3.54 25.51 7.97
C THR A 328 -3.06 25.70 9.40
N SER A 329 -3.94 25.62 10.40
CA SER A 329 -3.57 25.71 11.82
C SER A 329 -3.07 24.37 12.36
N VAL A 330 -3.33 23.26 11.66
CA VAL A 330 -2.91 21.92 12.07
C VAL A 330 -1.60 21.57 11.36
N GLN A 331 -0.55 21.35 12.15
CA GLN A 331 0.73 20.87 11.64
C GLN A 331 0.70 19.34 11.52
N GLY A 332 -0.20 18.82 10.68
CA GLY A 332 -0.38 17.38 10.47
C GLY A 332 0.40 16.83 9.26
N ILE A 333 -0.02 15.67 8.74
CA ILE A 333 0.61 14.97 7.62
C ILE A 333 0.66 15.85 6.37
N ILE A 334 -0.48 16.43 5.97
CA ILE A 334 -0.62 17.24 4.76
C ILE A 334 0.25 18.50 4.85
N HIS A 335 0.27 19.15 6.02
CA HIS A 335 1.09 20.34 6.27
C HIS A 335 2.59 20.04 6.10
N HIS A 336 3.09 18.98 6.72
CA HIS A 336 4.51 18.63 6.67
C HIS A 336 4.95 18.26 5.25
N ILE A 337 4.21 17.39 4.55
CA ILE A 337 4.55 16.99 3.18
C ILE A 337 4.49 18.18 2.20
N ASN A 338 3.56 19.12 2.40
CA ASN A 338 3.51 20.37 1.61
C ASN A 338 4.69 21.31 1.88
N THR A 339 5.29 21.20 3.06
CA THR A 339 6.39 22.08 3.51
C THR A 339 7.76 21.60 3.02
N PHE A 340 7.95 20.30 2.78
CA PHE A 340 9.20 19.75 2.25
C PHE A 340 9.62 20.44 0.93
N ARG A 341 10.89 20.84 0.87
CA ARG A 341 11.52 21.55 -0.27
C ARG A 341 13.05 21.42 -0.25
N ILE A 342 13.71 21.68 -1.38
CA ILE A 342 15.16 21.90 -1.37
C ILE A 342 15.50 23.14 -0.53
N ALA A 343 16.36 22.98 0.47
CA ALA A 343 16.75 23.99 1.43
C ALA A 343 18.12 24.61 1.10
N LYS A 344 18.34 25.85 1.58
CA LYS A 344 19.66 26.52 1.68
C LYS A 344 20.42 26.82 0.39
N TYR A 345 19.81 26.66 -0.79
CA TYR A 345 20.39 27.15 -2.05
C TYR A 345 20.27 28.68 -2.18
N SER A 346 21.40 29.39 -2.25
CA SER A 346 21.41 30.85 -2.38
C SER A 346 21.50 31.30 -3.83
N TYR A 347 20.53 32.09 -4.29
CA TYR A 347 20.56 32.68 -5.64
C TYR A 347 21.60 33.80 -5.76
N SER A 348 21.99 34.45 -4.67
CA SER A 348 23.06 35.46 -4.71
C SER A 348 24.43 34.83 -4.91
N GLN A 349 24.65 33.63 -4.37
CA GLN A 349 25.93 32.94 -4.41
C GLN A 349 26.00 31.81 -5.45
N ASN A 350 24.86 31.37 -6.00
CA ASN A 350 24.70 30.17 -6.86
C ASN A 350 25.26 28.91 -6.21
N LYS A 351 24.99 28.72 -4.91
CA LYS A 351 25.46 27.55 -4.16
C LYS A 351 24.68 27.33 -2.89
N TYR A 352 24.80 26.13 -2.34
CA TYR A 352 24.29 25.75 -1.04
C TYR A 352 25.07 26.42 0.09
N THR A 353 24.35 27.12 0.98
CA THR A 353 24.96 27.89 2.07
C THR A 353 25.37 27.03 3.27
N ASP A 354 24.69 25.91 3.47
CA ASP A 354 24.99 24.89 4.47
C ASP A 354 25.84 23.74 3.92
N CYS A 355 26.22 23.81 2.63
CA CYS A 355 27.04 22.81 1.95
C CYS A 355 27.99 23.48 0.96
N SER A 356 28.72 24.51 1.38
CA SER A 356 29.45 25.41 0.48
C SER A 356 30.94 25.06 0.29
N THR A 357 31.37 23.89 0.76
CA THR A 357 32.78 23.45 0.65
C THR A 357 32.88 22.44 -0.49
N TYR A 358 33.78 22.67 -1.45
CA TYR A 358 34.03 21.72 -2.54
C TYR A 358 34.75 20.45 -2.04
N GLY A 359 34.55 19.32 -2.73
CA GLY A 359 35.29 18.09 -2.47
C GLY A 359 35.13 17.51 -1.05
N ILE A 360 33.98 17.74 -0.40
CA ILE A 360 33.67 17.13 0.89
C ILE A 360 33.59 15.60 0.69
N GLY A 361 34.57 14.85 1.20
CA GLY A 361 34.50 13.39 1.23
C GLY A 361 33.57 12.86 2.34
N VAL A 362 33.15 11.60 2.24
CA VAL A 362 32.19 10.98 3.17
C VAL A 362 32.59 11.07 4.65
N SER A 363 33.87 10.88 4.98
CA SER A 363 34.34 11.01 6.37
C SER A 363 34.21 12.44 6.91
N THR A 364 34.49 13.44 6.07
CA THR A 364 34.33 14.86 6.39
C THR A 364 32.85 15.22 6.51
N PHE A 365 32.02 14.67 5.62
CA PHE A 365 30.57 14.82 5.69
C PHE A 365 30.06 14.31 7.04
N LYS A 366 30.37 13.08 7.47
CA LYS A 366 29.88 12.54 8.76
C LYS A 366 30.34 13.33 10.01
N SER A 367 31.54 13.91 10.01
CA SER A 367 32.14 14.53 11.21
C SER A 367 31.93 16.05 11.34
N GLY A 368 31.62 16.77 10.26
CA GLY A 368 31.61 18.25 10.20
C GLY A 368 30.24 18.93 10.26
N ARG A 369 29.26 18.39 11.00
CA ARG A 369 27.81 18.65 10.77
C ARG A 369 27.05 19.44 11.82
N SER A 370 27.63 20.43 12.51
CA SER A 370 26.80 21.29 13.36
C SER A 370 25.67 21.95 12.55
N THR A 371 24.53 22.26 13.17
CA THR A 371 23.33 22.84 12.52
C THR A 371 23.63 24.07 11.63
N TYR A 372 24.66 24.85 11.97
CA TYR A 372 25.07 26.05 11.23
C TYR A 372 26.37 25.88 10.44
N SER A 373 26.84 24.64 10.28
CA SER A 373 28.03 24.33 9.49
C SER A 373 27.76 24.56 8.00
N ASN A 374 28.78 25.01 7.27
CA ASN A 374 28.77 25.07 5.82
C ASN A 374 29.08 23.70 5.17
N ARG A 375 29.11 22.62 5.97
CA ARG A 375 29.27 21.22 5.55
C ARG A 375 28.13 20.35 6.11
N HIS A 376 27.03 20.97 6.51
CA HIS A 376 25.86 20.29 7.01
C HIS A 376 25.12 19.56 5.89
N CYS A 377 24.92 20.19 4.73
CA CYS A 377 24.34 19.54 3.54
C CYS A 377 22.99 18.88 3.85
N SER A 378 22.02 19.69 4.31
CA SER A 378 20.73 19.24 4.86
C SER A 378 19.82 18.46 3.91
N ASN A 379 20.04 18.53 2.60
CA ASN A 379 19.19 17.85 1.61
C ASN A 379 19.65 16.41 1.28
N TRP A 380 20.80 15.96 1.80
CA TRP A 380 21.41 14.66 1.45
C TRP A 380 21.44 13.70 2.62
N GLY A 381 21.02 12.46 2.40
CA GLY A 381 20.97 11.42 3.43
C GLY A 381 19.56 10.87 3.58
N ASN A 382 19.48 9.57 3.86
CA ASN A 382 18.23 8.83 3.89
C ASN A 382 18.35 7.62 4.84
N PRO A 383 18.32 7.84 6.16
CA PRO A 383 18.60 6.83 7.19
C PRO A 383 17.42 5.87 7.40
N ILE A 384 17.04 5.13 6.36
CA ILE A 384 15.77 4.37 6.26
C ILE A 384 15.60 3.35 7.38
N ALA A 385 16.60 2.51 7.66
CA ALA A 385 16.49 1.51 8.72
C ALA A 385 16.29 2.14 10.12
N GLU A 386 16.92 3.29 10.36
CA GLU A 386 16.78 4.02 11.64
C GLU A 386 15.42 4.73 11.76
N MET A 387 14.89 5.27 10.65
CA MET A 387 13.50 5.77 10.63
C MET A 387 12.49 4.67 10.88
N TYR A 388 12.70 3.50 10.27
CA TYR A 388 11.86 2.31 10.48
C TYR A 388 11.93 1.84 11.94
N LEU A 389 13.11 1.87 12.56
CA LEU A 389 13.28 1.58 13.98
C LEU A 389 12.45 2.52 14.88
N GLU A 390 12.43 3.83 14.59
CA GLU A 390 11.57 4.77 15.34
C GLU A 390 10.08 4.44 15.18
N ALA A 391 9.64 3.97 14.01
CA ALA A 391 8.26 3.53 13.81
C ALA A 391 7.92 2.28 14.64
N LEU A 392 8.82 1.30 14.72
CA LEU A 392 8.66 0.15 15.62
C LEU A 392 8.62 0.58 17.09
N ARG A 393 9.49 1.50 17.52
CA ARG A 393 9.48 2.06 18.87
C ARG A 393 8.17 2.78 19.20
N TYR A 394 7.59 3.47 18.23
CA TYR A 394 6.29 4.13 18.36
C TYR A 394 5.16 3.10 18.59
N PHE A 395 5.10 2.03 17.80
CA PHE A 395 4.12 0.95 18.00
C PHE A 395 4.35 0.15 19.30
N ALA A 396 5.61 0.00 19.73
CA ALA A 396 5.99 -0.58 21.02
C ALA A 396 5.66 0.34 22.24
N GLY A 397 4.95 1.45 22.02
CA GLY A 397 4.43 2.31 23.08
C GLY A 397 5.50 3.14 23.81
N ARG A 398 6.69 3.30 23.21
CA ARG A 398 7.72 4.19 23.76
C ARG A 398 7.21 5.63 23.73
N SER A 399 7.58 6.43 24.72
CA SER A 399 7.05 7.79 24.90
C SER A 399 8.00 8.90 24.43
N ALA A 400 9.15 8.53 23.84
CA ALA A 400 10.16 9.48 23.41
C ALA A 400 11.01 8.92 22.26
N PRO A 401 11.44 9.78 21.32
CA PRO A 401 12.33 9.41 20.24
C PRO A 401 13.72 9.03 20.76
N THR A 402 14.51 8.37 19.92
CA THR A 402 15.92 8.10 20.22
C THR A 402 16.64 9.45 20.31
N SER A 403 17.43 9.66 21.37
CA SER A 403 18.04 10.97 21.65
C SER A 403 18.95 11.49 20.54
N ALA A 404 19.57 10.59 19.77
CA ALA A 404 20.42 10.95 18.63
C ALA A 404 19.64 11.56 17.45
N PHE A 405 18.38 11.12 17.27
CA PHE A 405 17.51 11.53 16.16
C PHE A 405 16.69 12.78 16.48
N ASN A 406 16.42 13.01 17.77
CA ASN A 406 15.60 14.13 18.23
C ASN A 406 16.26 15.49 17.95
N THR A 407 15.49 16.42 17.37
CA THR A 407 15.93 17.80 17.10
C THR A 407 14.74 18.75 17.00
N ASN A 408 14.96 20.01 17.39
CA ASN A 408 14.03 21.13 17.19
C ASN A 408 14.59 22.16 16.20
N SER A 409 15.76 21.89 15.61
CA SER A 409 16.48 22.83 14.74
C SER A 409 16.08 22.71 13.27
N ASP A 410 15.16 21.82 12.93
CA ASP A 410 14.70 21.58 11.55
C ASP A 410 14.15 22.88 10.89
N THR A 411 13.52 23.73 11.71
CA THR A 411 13.03 25.05 11.32
C THR A 411 14.12 26.02 10.85
N ALA A 412 15.38 25.78 11.22
CA ALA A 412 16.53 26.56 10.73
C ALA A 412 16.80 26.31 9.23
N PHE A 413 16.35 25.18 8.69
CA PHE A 413 16.49 24.81 7.28
C PHE A 413 15.23 25.11 6.48
N VAL A 414 14.08 24.62 6.97
CA VAL A 414 12.77 24.86 6.38
C VAL A 414 11.80 25.28 7.47
N SER A 415 11.32 26.52 7.37
CA SER A 415 10.36 27.11 8.31
C SER A 415 9.06 26.29 8.39
N ASN A 416 8.43 26.27 9.57
CA ASN A 416 7.12 25.64 9.85
C ASN A 416 7.11 24.10 9.88
N LEU A 417 8.27 23.45 9.83
CA LEU A 417 8.37 22.05 10.22
C LEU A 417 8.35 21.91 11.74
N ALA A 418 7.63 20.92 12.25
CA ALA A 418 7.53 20.65 13.67
C ALA A 418 7.79 19.17 13.98
N THR A 419 7.92 18.88 15.27
CA THR A 419 7.99 17.53 15.82
C THR A 419 6.87 17.39 16.85
N GLU A 420 6.24 16.22 16.90
CA GLU A 420 5.16 15.95 17.85
C GLU A 420 5.67 15.18 19.07
N SER A 421 5.07 15.44 20.23
CA SER A 421 5.29 14.61 21.40
C SER A 421 4.64 13.24 21.18
N TRP A 422 5.34 12.16 21.51
CA TRP A 422 4.88 10.81 21.22
C TRP A 422 3.71 10.44 22.12
N LEU A 423 2.58 10.06 21.51
CA LEU A 423 1.42 9.49 22.18
C LEU A 423 1.33 8.02 21.82
N ASN A 424 1.07 7.17 22.83
CA ASN A 424 0.96 5.73 22.61
C ASN A 424 -0.23 5.43 21.68
N PRO A 425 -0.01 4.81 20.51
CA PRO A 425 -1.06 4.53 19.54
C PRO A 425 -1.98 3.36 19.93
N ILE A 426 -1.51 2.47 20.83
CA ILE A 426 -2.21 1.23 21.19
C ILE A 426 -2.52 1.21 22.69
N SER A 427 -3.78 0.95 23.00
CA SER A 427 -4.37 0.80 24.33
C SER A 427 -5.13 -0.52 24.43
N ALA A 428 -5.56 -0.91 25.63
CA ALA A 428 -6.41 -2.10 25.82
C ALA A 428 -7.76 -2.05 25.06
N ALA A 429 -8.19 -0.87 24.60
CA ALA A 429 -9.41 -0.71 23.79
C ALA A 429 -9.19 -1.09 22.32
N ASN A 430 -7.97 -0.93 21.79
CA ASN A 430 -7.62 -1.15 20.39
C ASN A 430 -6.37 -2.05 20.21
N ALA A 431 -6.08 -2.93 21.19
CA ALA A 431 -4.95 -3.85 21.14
C ALA A 431 -4.98 -4.82 19.94
N CYS A 432 -6.17 -5.09 19.43
CA CYS A 432 -6.45 -5.88 18.23
C CYS A 432 -6.41 -5.09 16.92
N ALA A 433 -6.03 -3.81 16.93
CA ALA A 433 -5.95 -3.02 15.71
C ALA A 433 -4.84 -3.54 14.79
N ASN A 434 -5.16 -3.66 13.50
CA ASN A 434 -4.14 -3.97 12.49
C ASN A 434 -3.13 -2.81 12.41
N CYS A 435 -1.87 -3.09 12.75
CA CYS A 435 -0.79 -2.11 12.70
C CYS A 435 0.01 -2.29 11.41
N SER A 436 0.30 -1.19 10.71
CA SER A 436 1.07 -1.24 9.46
C SER A 436 1.99 -0.04 9.33
N ILE A 437 3.16 -0.28 8.72
CA ILE A 437 4.11 0.73 8.27
C ILE A 437 4.07 0.77 6.75
N ILE A 438 3.83 1.96 6.19
CA ILE A 438 4.01 2.21 4.75
C ILE A 438 5.30 3.01 4.60
N LEU A 439 6.33 2.34 4.08
CA LEU A 439 7.65 2.92 3.84
C LEU A 439 7.69 3.55 2.44
N LEU A 440 7.71 4.88 2.39
CA LEU A 440 7.77 5.69 1.17
C LEU A 440 9.21 6.23 1.00
N SER A 441 9.96 5.70 0.03
CA SER A 441 11.35 6.12 -0.18
C SER A 441 11.73 6.10 -1.65
N THR A 442 12.82 6.78 -2.00
CA THR A 442 13.48 6.65 -3.31
C THR A 442 14.23 5.31 -3.45
N GLY A 443 14.31 4.51 -2.39
CA GLY A 443 15.03 3.22 -2.37
C GLY A 443 16.53 3.36 -2.12
N LEU A 444 17.01 4.60 -2.02
CA LEU A 444 18.39 4.97 -1.83
C LEU A 444 18.73 5.16 -0.35
N ASN A 445 18.88 4.06 0.38
CA ASN A 445 19.25 4.12 1.78
C ASN A 445 20.68 4.66 1.93
N SER A 446 20.93 5.47 2.95
CA SER A 446 22.27 5.95 3.26
C SER A 446 22.44 6.24 4.75
N PHE A 447 23.62 5.91 5.28
CA PHE A 447 24.00 6.13 6.68
C PHE A 447 22.94 5.63 7.67
N ASP A 448 22.48 4.38 7.49
CA ASP A 448 21.34 3.83 8.24
C ASP A 448 21.71 2.61 9.09
N ALA A 449 22.99 2.47 9.43
CA ALA A 449 23.51 1.30 10.14
C ALA A 449 24.29 1.65 11.42
N ASP A 450 24.43 2.93 11.77
CA ASP A 450 25.31 3.40 12.84
C ASP A 450 24.61 3.64 14.19
N GLU A 451 23.30 3.91 14.24
CA GLU A 451 22.58 4.20 15.50
C GLU A 451 21.55 3.13 15.90
N LEU A 452 21.72 1.89 15.42
CA LEU A 452 20.82 0.76 15.68
C LEU A 452 20.89 0.18 17.10
N ALA A 453 21.83 0.63 17.94
CA ALA A 453 21.96 0.16 19.32
C ALA A 453 20.76 0.56 20.19
N SER A 454 20.05 1.62 19.79
CA SER A 454 18.81 2.09 20.40
C SER A 454 17.69 1.05 20.42
N SER A 455 17.75 0.04 19.54
CA SER A 455 16.80 -1.08 19.50
C SER A 455 16.77 -1.95 20.76
N ALA A 456 17.72 -1.81 21.68
CA ALA A 456 17.74 -2.54 22.96
C ALA A 456 16.54 -2.25 23.86
N ASP A 457 15.76 -1.19 23.57
CA ASP A 457 14.51 -0.91 24.25
C ASP A 457 13.30 -1.58 23.61
N LEU A 458 13.45 -2.41 22.57
CA LEU A 458 12.36 -3.19 21.97
C LEU A 458 12.35 -4.64 22.51
N PRO A 459 11.17 -5.27 22.67
CA PRO A 459 11.07 -6.65 23.16
C PRO A 459 11.92 -7.63 22.34
N GLY A 460 12.78 -8.40 23.01
CA GLY A 460 13.60 -9.43 22.34
C GLY A 460 14.83 -8.93 21.57
N LEU A 461 15.05 -7.61 21.46
CA LEU A 461 16.26 -7.03 20.87
C LEU A 461 17.24 -6.57 21.96
N SER A 462 18.53 -6.81 21.76
CA SER A 462 19.60 -6.39 22.66
C SER A 462 20.61 -5.48 21.94
N GLY A 463 20.09 -4.50 21.18
CA GLY A 463 20.87 -3.55 20.40
C GLY A 463 21.29 -4.09 19.02
N THR A 464 22.30 -3.47 18.42
CA THR A 464 22.73 -3.72 17.03
C THR A 464 22.98 -5.20 16.72
N ALA A 465 23.53 -5.96 17.67
CA ALA A 465 23.80 -7.38 17.46
C ALA A 465 22.55 -8.20 17.11
N SER A 466 21.41 -7.92 17.77
CA SER A 466 20.14 -8.60 17.48
C SER A 466 19.55 -8.16 16.14
N VAL A 467 19.69 -6.88 15.78
CA VAL A 467 19.26 -6.38 14.46
C VAL A 467 20.08 -7.03 13.35
N ASN A 468 21.40 -7.20 13.55
CA ASN A 468 22.25 -7.94 12.62
C ASN A 468 21.79 -9.39 12.51
N THR A 469 21.51 -10.08 13.62
CA THR A 469 20.98 -11.45 13.60
C THR A 469 19.71 -11.57 12.76
N LYS A 470 18.74 -10.66 12.95
CA LYS A 470 17.51 -10.66 12.14
C LYS A 470 17.74 -10.35 10.66
N THR A 471 18.69 -9.48 10.36
CA THR A 471 19.09 -9.19 8.97
C THR A 471 19.80 -10.39 8.33
N ASP A 472 20.62 -11.10 9.10
CA ASP A 472 21.33 -12.30 8.66
C ASP A 472 20.38 -13.49 8.44
N GLU A 473 19.32 -13.61 9.24
CA GLU A 473 18.22 -14.56 9.02
C GLU A 473 17.56 -14.34 7.65
N VAL A 474 17.19 -13.09 7.33
CA VAL A 474 16.66 -12.73 6.01
C VAL A 474 17.62 -13.15 4.88
N GLY A 475 18.91 -12.84 5.02
CA GLY A 475 19.92 -13.27 4.05
C GLY A 475 20.06 -14.79 3.93
N SER A 476 19.95 -15.51 5.05
CA SER A 476 19.97 -16.98 5.05
C SER A 476 18.77 -17.56 4.32
N TYR A 477 17.56 -17.05 4.58
CA TYR A 477 16.34 -17.53 3.93
C TYR A 477 16.32 -17.25 2.43
N GLU A 478 16.72 -16.04 2.02
CA GLU A 478 16.72 -15.65 0.61
C GLU A 478 17.67 -16.50 -0.25
N TYR A 479 18.71 -17.07 0.37
CA TYR A 479 19.74 -17.88 -0.29
C TYR A 479 19.75 -19.34 0.16
N GLY A 480 18.66 -19.85 0.75
CA GLY A 480 18.51 -21.26 1.14
C GLY A 480 19.62 -21.77 2.07
N GLY A 481 20.08 -20.94 3.00
CA GLY A 481 21.17 -21.21 3.94
C GLY A 481 22.58 -20.97 3.38
N ASN A 482 22.72 -20.61 2.10
CA ASN A 482 24.01 -20.48 1.41
C ASN A 482 24.32 -19.02 1.00
N PHE A 483 24.14 -18.07 1.92
CA PHE A 483 24.37 -16.65 1.63
C PHE A 483 25.84 -16.34 1.25
N ALA A 484 26.82 -17.03 1.84
CA ALA A 484 28.21 -16.64 1.71
C ALA A 484 28.73 -16.68 0.26
N GLY A 485 29.22 -15.53 -0.25
CA GLY A 485 29.57 -15.40 -1.66
C GLY A 485 30.11 -14.01 -2.04
N GLU A 486 30.44 -13.84 -3.32
CA GLU A 486 30.88 -12.56 -3.88
C GLU A 486 29.69 -11.73 -4.34
N TYR A 487 29.56 -10.53 -3.76
CA TYR A 487 28.50 -9.58 -4.09
C TYR A 487 29.07 -8.24 -4.48
N LEU A 488 28.38 -7.55 -5.41
CA LEU A 488 28.64 -6.15 -5.67
C LEU A 488 28.06 -5.31 -4.53
N VAL A 489 28.94 -4.75 -3.70
CA VAL A 489 28.58 -3.82 -2.62
C VAL A 489 29.62 -2.72 -2.52
N GLY A 490 29.23 -1.58 -1.98
CA GLY A 490 30.13 -0.46 -1.78
C GLY A 490 31.29 -0.78 -0.84
N GLY A 491 31.02 -1.39 0.31
CA GLY A 491 32.00 -1.59 1.37
C GLY A 491 31.88 -2.88 2.17
N ALA A 492 33.06 -3.47 2.40
CA ALA A 492 33.55 -4.03 3.67
C ALA A 492 35.05 -3.60 3.74
N GLY A 493 35.42 -2.67 4.63
CA GLY A 493 36.78 -2.09 4.69
C GLY A 493 36.96 -0.70 4.05
N ASN A 494 38.19 -0.34 3.66
CA ASN A 494 38.59 1.03 3.29
C ASN A 494 38.20 1.48 1.85
N THR A 495 37.77 0.56 0.98
CA THR A 495 37.37 0.85 -0.40
C THR A 495 35.84 0.88 -0.50
N ARG A 496 35.28 2.02 -0.91
CA ARG A 496 33.83 2.30 -0.98
C ARG A 496 33.30 2.36 -2.42
N GLN A 497 33.75 1.44 -3.26
CA GLN A 497 33.43 1.40 -4.69
C GLN A 497 32.68 0.12 -5.04
N CYS A 498 31.93 0.13 -6.14
CA CYS A 498 31.15 -1.02 -6.55
C CYS A 498 32.00 -2.14 -7.17
N THR A 499 32.56 -2.98 -6.31
CA THR A 499 33.41 -4.12 -6.66
C THR A 499 32.88 -5.38 -6.00
N ALA A 500 33.20 -6.54 -6.57
CA ALA A 500 32.95 -7.81 -5.92
C ALA A 500 33.65 -7.86 -4.55
N LYS A 501 32.89 -8.16 -3.51
CA LYS A 501 33.39 -8.37 -2.14
C LYS A 501 32.75 -9.62 -1.57
N TYR A 502 33.56 -10.43 -0.90
CA TYR A 502 33.07 -11.63 -0.23
C TYR A 502 32.35 -11.25 1.06
N LEU A 503 31.09 -11.63 1.20
CA LEU A 503 30.28 -11.42 2.39
C LEU A 503 29.92 -12.77 3.00
N ASN A 504 29.99 -12.88 4.33
CA ASN A 504 29.50 -14.07 5.03
C ASN A 504 28.03 -13.93 5.40
N ARG A 505 27.55 -12.69 5.60
CA ARG A 505 26.20 -12.40 6.08
C ARG A 505 25.64 -11.11 5.50
N LEU A 506 24.32 -11.00 5.43
CA LEU A 506 23.65 -9.84 4.83
C LEU A 506 23.87 -8.55 5.63
N SER A 507 23.97 -8.64 6.97
CA SER A 507 24.26 -7.47 7.82
C SER A 507 25.66 -6.87 7.59
N GLU A 508 26.55 -7.52 6.83
CA GLU A 508 27.87 -6.99 6.45
C GLU A 508 27.78 -6.04 5.23
N ALA A 509 26.73 -6.15 4.41
CA ALA A 509 26.56 -5.36 3.21
C ALA A 509 26.41 -3.86 3.53
N ARG A 510 27.30 -3.03 2.99
CA ARG A 510 27.26 -1.56 3.09
C ARG A 510 27.46 -0.92 1.73
N GLY A 511 26.72 0.15 1.46
CA GLY A 511 26.77 0.88 0.20
C GLY A 511 26.00 0.13 -0.87
N LEU A 512 24.84 0.67 -1.26
CA LEU A 512 23.97 0.05 -2.25
C LEU A 512 24.63 0.14 -3.61
N CYS A 513 24.93 -1.02 -4.17
CA CYS A 513 25.50 -1.13 -5.50
C CYS A 513 24.39 -1.41 -6.51
N PRO A 514 24.55 -0.93 -7.74
CA PRO A 514 25.56 0.04 -8.23
C PRO A 514 25.27 1.53 -7.95
N GLU A 515 24.12 1.88 -7.36
CA GLU A 515 23.62 3.27 -7.29
C GLU A 515 24.40 4.22 -6.37
N LEU A 516 24.69 3.81 -5.14
CA LEU A 516 25.28 4.64 -4.08
C LEU A 516 26.30 3.85 -3.23
N PRO A 517 27.39 3.34 -3.83
CA PRO A 517 28.36 2.49 -3.13
C PRO A 517 29.07 3.25 -1.99
N GLN A 518 29.18 4.58 -2.07
CA GLN A 518 29.87 5.37 -1.05
C GLN A 518 29.05 5.75 0.19
N LEU A 519 27.71 5.66 0.13
CA LEU A 519 26.83 6.23 1.15
C LEU A 519 26.43 5.28 2.28
N GLU A 520 27.12 4.14 2.40
CA GLU A 520 27.00 3.21 3.52
C GLU A 520 25.59 2.63 3.76
N GLY A 521 24.66 2.78 2.80
CA GLY A 521 23.31 2.21 2.89
C GLY A 521 23.33 0.72 3.17
N SER A 522 22.43 0.26 4.04
CA SER A 522 22.43 -1.09 4.57
C SER A 522 21.12 -1.84 4.31
N TYR A 523 21.09 -3.07 4.78
CA TYR A 523 19.96 -3.99 4.65
C TYR A 523 19.17 -4.16 5.96
N HIS A 524 19.52 -3.46 7.04
CA HIS A 524 18.89 -3.70 8.36
C HIS A 524 17.39 -3.40 8.40
N VAL A 525 16.87 -2.58 7.48
CA VAL A 525 15.42 -2.38 7.34
C VAL A 525 14.69 -3.70 7.08
N SER A 526 15.29 -4.66 6.36
CA SER A 526 14.67 -5.97 6.13
C SER A 526 14.62 -6.80 7.41
N GLY A 527 15.69 -6.81 8.21
CA GLY A 527 15.73 -7.49 9.49
C GLY A 527 14.77 -6.88 10.52
N LEU A 528 14.65 -5.56 10.56
CA LEU A 528 13.69 -4.86 11.41
C LEU A 528 12.24 -5.10 10.96
N ALA A 529 11.97 -5.12 9.65
CA ALA A 529 10.66 -5.43 9.11
C ALA A 529 10.25 -6.88 9.42
N PHE A 530 11.17 -7.83 9.26
CA PHE A 530 10.98 -9.23 9.64
C PHE A 530 10.66 -9.36 11.13
N TYR A 531 11.46 -8.72 11.99
CA TYR A 531 11.20 -8.66 13.43
C TYR A 531 9.81 -8.10 13.76
N GLY A 532 9.42 -6.99 13.12
CA GLY A 532 8.13 -6.33 13.35
C GLY A 532 6.93 -7.19 12.97
N ASN A 533 7.04 -8.01 11.92
CA ASN A 533 5.95 -8.89 11.48
C ASN A 533 5.76 -10.10 12.41
N GLN A 534 6.84 -10.58 13.03
CA GLN A 534 6.84 -11.80 13.85
C GLN A 534 6.69 -11.57 15.35
N THR A 535 7.05 -10.38 15.84
CA THR A 535 7.19 -10.13 17.27
C THR A 535 6.00 -9.37 17.80
N ASP A 536 5.48 -9.81 18.93
CA ASP A 536 4.57 -9.00 19.72
C ASP A 536 5.33 -7.81 20.34
N LEU A 537 5.02 -6.59 19.88
CA LEU A 537 5.66 -5.37 20.36
C LEU A 537 5.12 -4.90 21.72
N ARG A 538 4.02 -5.48 22.22
CA ARG A 538 3.29 -5.02 23.41
C ARG A 538 2.87 -6.16 24.33
N ASP A 539 3.85 -6.72 25.04
CA ASP A 539 3.64 -7.76 26.06
C ASP A 539 2.76 -7.33 27.25
N ASP A 540 2.48 -6.03 27.38
CA ASP A 540 1.56 -5.44 28.35
C ASP A 540 0.08 -5.48 27.92
N LEU A 541 -0.21 -5.88 26.68
CA LEU A 541 -1.55 -5.96 26.11
C LEU A 541 -1.91 -7.40 25.75
N GLU A 542 -3.21 -7.65 25.54
CA GLU A 542 -3.69 -8.97 25.15
C GLU A 542 -3.56 -9.16 23.63
N GLY A 543 -3.15 -10.36 23.21
CA GLY A 543 -2.96 -10.72 21.80
C GLY A 543 -1.51 -10.50 21.34
N VAL A 544 -1.33 -10.39 20.02
CA VAL A 544 -0.03 -10.11 19.40
C VAL A 544 -0.15 -8.79 18.66
N GLN A 545 0.67 -7.81 19.01
CA GLN A 545 0.74 -6.51 18.35
C GLN A 545 1.93 -6.46 17.39
N SER A 546 1.85 -7.23 16.32
CA SER A 546 2.83 -7.18 15.22
C SER A 546 2.48 -6.10 14.20
N VAL A 547 3.45 -5.73 13.37
CA VAL A 547 3.35 -4.66 12.38
C VAL A 547 3.71 -5.19 11.00
N LYS A 548 2.82 -4.98 10.04
CA LYS A 548 3.08 -5.31 8.63
C LYS A 548 3.75 -4.17 7.88
N THR A 549 4.61 -4.52 6.93
CA THR A 549 5.39 -3.59 6.13
C THR A 549 4.92 -3.58 4.69
N TYR A 550 4.60 -2.39 4.20
CA TYR A 550 4.41 -2.11 2.77
C TYR A 550 5.52 -1.17 2.34
N ALA A 551 6.24 -1.49 1.26
CA ALA A 551 7.35 -0.66 0.78
C ALA A 551 7.05 -0.11 -0.62
N ILE A 552 7.21 1.20 -0.77
CA ILE A 552 6.99 1.92 -2.02
C ILE A 552 8.29 2.61 -2.40
N GLN A 553 8.84 2.22 -3.55
CA GLN A 553 10.06 2.79 -4.12
C GLN A 553 9.73 3.70 -5.31
N LEU A 554 10.10 4.98 -5.21
CA LEU A 554 9.68 6.07 -6.12
C LEU A 554 10.60 6.30 -7.33
N ALA A 555 11.19 5.22 -7.85
CA ALA A 555 12.18 5.16 -8.95
C ALA A 555 13.67 5.27 -8.55
N GLU A 556 14.52 4.80 -9.45
CA GLU A 556 15.99 4.74 -9.30
C GLU A 556 16.65 6.08 -9.63
N SER A 557 17.84 6.35 -9.06
CA SER A 557 18.61 7.56 -9.36
C SER A 557 19.74 7.37 -10.37
N MET A 558 20.13 6.13 -10.61
CA MET A 558 21.12 5.75 -11.62
C MET A 558 20.51 4.70 -12.57
N PRO A 559 20.34 4.99 -13.87
CA PRO A 559 19.75 4.04 -14.79
C PRO A 559 20.71 2.87 -15.08
N GLY A 560 20.18 1.64 -14.99
CA GLY A 560 20.79 0.44 -15.56
C GLY A 560 20.42 0.28 -17.03
N PHE A 561 21.41 -0.02 -17.87
CA PHE A 561 21.20 -0.33 -19.28
C PHE A 561 21.48 -1.81 -19.53
N THR A 562 20.42 -2.57 -19.76
CA THR A 562 20.50 -4.02 -20.00
C THR A 562 20.59 -4.31 -21.49
N LEU A 563 21.60 -5.08 -21.88
CA LEU A 563 21.88 -5.53 -23.23
C LEU A 563 21.74 -7.04 -23.28
N ASN A 564 21.19 -7.59 -24.37
CA ASN A 564 21.07 -9.03 -24.55
C ASN A 564 22.18 -9.56 -25.48
N ALA A 565 23.18 -10.22 -24.90
CA ALA A 565 24.31 -10.80 -25.64
C ALA A 565 24.18 -12.33 -25.69
N GLY A 566 23.65 -12.84 -26.80
CA GLY A 566 23.54 -14.28 -27.05
C GLY A 566 22.59 -15.00 -26.09
N GLY A 567 21.55 -14.31 -25.62
CA GLY A 567 20.58 -14.82 -24.64
C GLY A 567 20.93 -14.51 -23.18
N ASN A 568 22.11 -13.92 -22.92
CA ASN A 568 22.54 -13.58 -21.56
C ASN A 568 22.42 -12.06 -21.34
N PRO A 569 21.73 -11.62 -20.27
CA PRO A 569 21.58 -10.21 -19.97
C PRO A 569 22.88 -9.64 -19.38
N VAL A 570 23.35 -8.54 -19.96
CA VAL A 570 24.50 -7.77 -19.48
C VAL A 570 24.03 -6.36 -19.14
N THR A 571 24.15 -5.96 -17.87
CA THR A 571 23.76 -4.61 -17.44
C THR A 571 25.01 -3.78 -17.23
N PHE A 572 25.03 -2.55 -17.75
CA PHE A 572 26.04 -1.58 -17.38
C PHE A 572 25.44 -0.33 -16.76
N GLN A 573 26.23 0.33 -15.90
CA GLN A 573 25.90 1.61 -15.29
C GLN A 573 27.07 2.56 -15.36
N PRO A 574 26.85 3.84 -15.70
CA PRO A 574 27.93 4.80 -15.85
C PRO A 574 28.50 5.16 -14.47
N VAL A 575 29.79 5.46 -14.39
CA VAL A 575 30.46 5.85 -13.14
C VAL A 575 31.32 7.08 -13.36
N CYS A 576 31.26 8.02 -12.43
CA CYS A 576 32.16 9.16 -12.36
C CYS A 576 32.76 9.27 -10.97
N HIS A 577 34.07 9.47 -10.90
CA HIS A 577 34.79 9.74 -9.67
C HIS A 577 35.52 11.07 -9.77
N THR A 578 35.48 11.83 -8.67
CA THR A 578 36.27 13.04 -8.46
C THR A 578 37.44 12.76 -7.52
N SER A 579 38.51 13.53 -7.66
CA SER A 579 39.64 13.56 -6.71
C SER A 579 39.58 14.82 -5.86
N SER A 580 40.27 14.86 -4.72
CA SER A 580 40.52 16.11 -3.97
C SER A 580 41.55 17.04 -4.62
N ASN A 581 42.21 16.62 -5.70
CA ASN A 581 43.22 17.42 -6.40
C ASN A 581 42.61 18.19 -7.58
N PHE A 582 43.09 19.42 -7.76
CA PHE A 582 42.81 20.24 -8.95
C PHE A 582 43.79 19.94 -10.08
N GLY A 583 43.35 20.04 -11.33
CA GLY A 583 44.24 19.92 -12.49
C GLY A 583 43.58 19.41 -13.78
N SER A 584 44.44 19.05 -14.74
CA SER A 584 44.08 18.58 -16.09
C SER A 584 44.09 17.04 -16.22
N GLY A 585 43.99 16.30 -15.11
CA GLY A 585 43.76 14.84 -15.10
C GLY A 585 44.98 13.92 -14.87
N THR A 586 44.67 12.72 -14.36
CA THR A 586 45.49 11.54 -13.91
C THR A 586 45.84 11.43 -12.43
N ASN A 587 45.95 12.52 -11.66
CA ASN A 587 46.30 12.42 -10.23
C ASN A 587 45.07 12.20 -9.31
N PHE A 588 44.73 10.93 -9.10
CA PHE A 588 43.70 10.48 -8.15
C PHE A 588 44.27 10.04 -6.79
N SER A 589 45.49 10.47 -6.43
CA SER A 589 46.01 10.26 -5.08
C SER A 589 45.24 11.10 -4.04
N GLY A 590 44.97 10.56 -2.86
CA GLY A 590 44.23 11.25 -1.79
C GLY A 590 42.76 10.81 -1.67
N SER A 591 41.94 11.59 -0.96
CA SER A 591 40.51 11.31 -0.79
C SER A 591 39.73 11.77 -2.03
N GLY A 592 38.93 10.89 -2.63
CA GLY A 592 37.98 11.21 -3.70
C GLY A 592 36.55 10.88 -3.30
N SER A 593 35.58 11.24 -4.13
CA SER A 593 34.18 10.85 -4.00
C SER A 593 33.57 10.48 -5.34
N ASP A 594 32.40 9.86 -5.32
CA ASP A 594 31.59 9.71 -6.53
C ASP A 594 31.04 11.08 -6.94
N CYS A 595 30.82 11.24 -8.24
CA CYS A 595 30.10 12.39 -8.81
C CYS A 595 28.58 12.15 -8.71
N THR A 596 27.79 13.20 -8.84
CA THR A 596 26.32 13.07 -8.94
C THR A 596 25.89 13.03 -10.40
N LEU A 597 25.11 12.02 -10.80
CA LEU A 597 24.47 12.00 -12.12
C LEU A 597 23.30 12.99 -12.15
N THR A 598 23.33 13.89 -13.13
CA THR A 598 22.37 15.00 -13.25
C THR A 598 21.34 14.75 -14.34
N ASP A 599 21.77 14.23 -15.49
CA ASP A 599 20.88 13.90 -16.60
C ASP A 599 21.51 12.87 -17.55
N VAL A 600 20.65 12.18 -18.30
CA VAL A 600 21.04 11.26 -19.36
C VAL A 600 20.29 11.62 -20.63
N VAL A 601 21.03 11.73 -21.74
CA VAL A 601 20.47 11.92 -23.08
C VAL A 601 20.77 10.67 -23.89
N VAL A 602 19.71 9.97 -24.31
CA VAL A 602 19.79 8.90 -25.31
C VAL A 602 19.96 9.54 -26.68
N GLU A 603 21.15 9.47 -27.28
CA GLU A 603 21.47 10.14 -28.54
C GLU A 603 21.04 9.30 -29.76
N ASN A 604 21.25 7.99 -29.70
CA ASN A 604 20.77 7.04 -30.69
C ASN A 604 20.64 5.63 -30.08
N THR A 605 19.81 4.80 -30.72
CA THR A 605 19.65 3.38 -30.40
C THR A 605 19.26 2.63 -31.67
N VAL A 606 19.84 1.45 -31.88
CA VAL A 606 19.49 0.49 -32.92
C VAL A 606 18.95 -0.76 -32.23
N LEU A 607 17.79 -1.22 -32.68
CA LEU A 607 17.13 -2.41 -32.16
C LEU A 607 17.28 -3.59 -33.13
N ASP A 608 17.32 -4.82 -32.60
CA ASP A 608 17.15 -6.04 -33.40
C ASP A 608 15.67 -6.27 -33.79
N ASN A 609 15.38 -7.42 -34.42
CA ASN A 609 14.01 -7.73 -34.85
C ASN A 609 13.10 -8.09 -33.67
N GLU A 610 13.70 -8.45 -32.54
CA GLU A 610 13.05 -8.78 -31.28
C GLU A 610 12.84 -7.55 -30.39
N GLY A 611 13.33 -6.36 -30.81
CA GLY A 611 13.19 -5.10 -30.10
C GLY A 611 14.28 -4.81 -29.08
N HIS A 612 15.34 -5.62 -29.00
CA HIS A 612 16.43 -5.40 -28.04
C HIS A 612 17.47 -4.40 -28.58
N PRO A 613 18.05 -3.55 -27.72
CA PRO A 613 19.12 -2.65 -28.11
C PRO A 613 20.42 -3.40 -28.45
N VAL A 614 20.87 -3.27 -29.69
CA VAL A 614 22.10 -3.91 -30.21
C VAL A 614 23.21 -2.92 -30.55
N GLU A 615 22.91 -1.62 -30.63
CA GLU A 615 23.88 -0.52 -30.74
C GLU A 615 23.28 0.77 -30.17
N GLY A 616 24.08 1.63 -29.55
CA GLY A 616 23.60 2.91 -29.03
C GLY A 616 24.69 3.87 -28.55
N SER A 617 24.30 5.14 -28.36
CA SER A 617 25.13 6.22 -27.83
C SER A 617 24.35 6.98 -26.75
N LEU A 618 24.95 7.10 -25.57
CA LEU A 618 24.38 7.69 -24.38
C LEU A 618 25.31 8.80 -23.86
N LEU A 619 24.75 9.98 -23.60
CA LEU A 619 25.47 11.10 -23.01
C LEU A 619 25.02 11.28 -21.55
N PHE A 620 25.97 11.18 -20.64
CA PHE A 620 25.79 11.36 -19.20
C PHE A 620 26.34 12.71 -18.77
N THR A 621 25.59 13.41 -17.91
CA THR A 621 25.94 14.72 -17.39
C THR A 621 26.16 14.63 -15.89
N TRP A 622 27.27 15.18 -15.40
CA TRP A 622 27.76 15.00 -14.04
C TRP A 622 28.02 16.33 -13.35
N GLU A 623 27.76 16.31 -12.05
CA GLU A 623 28.21 17.26 -11.05
C GLU A 623 29.40 16.65 -10.30
N ASP A 624 30.49 17.41 -10.10
CA ASP A 624 31.74 16.88 -9.55
C ASP A 624 31.65 16.53 -8.06
N SER A 625 30.65 17.05 -7.36
CA SER A 625 30.43 16.84 -5.94
C SER A 625 29.29 15.85 -5.67
N LEU A 626 29.46 15.02 -4.63
CA LEU A 626 28.43 14.09 -4.17
C LEU A 626 27.26 14.82 -3.45
N TRP A 627 27.52 16.06 -3.02
CA TRP A 627 26.57 16.91 -2.30
C TRP A 627 26.91 18.39 -2.46
N GLY A 628 25.88 19.20 -2.61
CA GLY A 628 25.91 20.66 -2.53
C GLY A 628 26.96 21.35 -3.38
N ASN A 629 27.68 22.30 -2.78
CA ASN A 629 28.43 23.34 -3.48
C ASN A 629 27.54 24.16 -4.43
N ASP A 630 28.02 24.52 -5.60
CA ASP A 630 27.24 25.11 -6.70
C ASP A 630 26.24 24.11 -7.31
N PHE A 631 26.56 22.82 -7.25
CA PHE A 631 25.69 21.69 -7.62
C PHE A 631 25.08 21.90 -9.02
N ASP A 632 25.96 22.03 -10.01
CA ASP A 632 25.65 22.44 -11.37
C ASP A 632 26.15 21.44 -12.44
N TYR A 633 26.60 21.91 -13.59
CA TYR A 633 27.13 21.06 -14.65
C TYR A 633 28.66 21.18 -14.71
N ASP A 634 29.34 20.11 -14.31
CA ASP A 634 30.79 20.07 -14.25
C ASP A 634 31.44 19.26 -15.36
N ALA A 635 30.80 18.17 -15.79
CA ALA A 635 31.36 17.34 -16.84
C ALA A 635 30.32 16.46 -17.53
N SER A 636 30.63 16.00 -18.72
CA SER A 636 29.87 14.98 -19.41
C SER A 636 30.76 13.84 -19.87
N SER A 637 30.23 12.62 -19.81
CA SER A 637 30.84 11.44 -20.40
C SER A 637 29.89 10.81 -21.42
N ARG A 638 30.45 10.21 -22.47
CA ARG A 638 29.68 9.49 -23.48
C ARG A 638 30.02 8.01 -23.40
N ILE A 639 29.00 7.16 -23.37
CA ILE A 639 29.15 5.70 -23.52
C ILE A 639 28.49 5.29 -24.83
N LYS A 640 29.21 4.50 -25.61
CA LYS A 640 28.69 3.82 -26.79
C LYS A 640 28.78 2.31 -26.59
N TYR A 641 27.86 1.56 -27.17
CA TYR A 641 27.90 0.11 -27.13
C TYR A 641 27.46 -0.53 -28.45
N CYS A 642 27.91 -1.76 -28.69
CA CYS A 642 27.34 -2.67 -29.67
C CYS A 642 27.31 -4.10 -29.12
N VAL A 643 26.43 -4.93 -29.65
CA VAL A 643 26.24 -6.32 -29.21
C VAL A 643 26.31 -7.29 -30.39
N GLY A 644 26.98 -8.41 -30.19
CA GLY A 644 27.03 -9.53 -31.10
C GLY A 644 27.45 -9.15 -32.52
N ASN A 645 26.69 -9.64 -33.50
CA ASN A 645 26.99 -9.38 -34.91
C ASN A 645 26.85 -7.89 -35.29
N GLN A 646 26.11 -7.08 -34.52
CA GLN A 646 26.00 -5.65 -34.79
C GLN A 646 27.37 -4.95 -34.67
N CYS A 647 28.26 -5.44 -33.78
CA CYS A 647 29.63 -4.94 -33.70
C CYS A 647 30.46 -5.17 -34.97
N ASN A 648 30.11 -6.19 -35.78
CA ASN A 648 30.74 -6.44 -37.07
C ASN A 648 30.17 -5.52 -38.17
N LEU A 649 28.89 -5.13 -38.05
CA LEU A 649 28.13 -4.41 -39.08
C LEU A 649 28.14 -2.89 -38.92
N THR A 650 28.29 -2.39 -37.69
CA THR A 650 28.21 -0.95 -37.39
C THR A 650 29.13 -0.11 -38.28
N LEU A 651 28.67 1.12 -38.55
CA LEU A 651 29.42 2.17 -39.23
C LEU A 651 30.21 3.05 -38.25
N ASP A 652 29.94 2.94 -36.95
CA ASP A 652 30.69 3.67 -35.93
C ASP A 652 32.10 3.08 -35.79
N SER A 653 33.11 3.83 -36.24
CA SER A 653 34.51 3.40 -36.22
C SER A 653 35.06 3.11 -34.82
N THR A 654 34.45 3.65 -33.76
CA THR A 654 34.84 3.37 -32.38
C THR A 654 34.40 1.97 -31.96
N LEU A 655 33.19 1.56 -32.35
CA LEU A 655 32.61 0.27 -31.98
C LEU A 655 33.03 -0.85 -32.94
N LYS A 656 33.20 -0.52 -34.22
CA LYS A 656 33.45 -1.50 -35.29
C LYS A 656 34.63 -2.42 -34.98
N THR A 657 34.39 -3.71 -35.14
CA THR A 657 35.37 -4.78 -34.99
C THR A 657 35.07 -5.91 -35.99
N THR A 658 35.86 -6.97 -35.99
CA THR A 658 35.64 -8.15 -36.84
C THR A 658 35.75 -9.43 -36.02
N GLY A 659 34.87 -10.39 -36.29
CA GLY A 659 34.92 -11.71 -35.66
C GLY A 659 34.21 -11.79 -34.32
N PHE A 660 33.35 -10.82 -34.00
CA PHE A 660 32.54 -10.84 -32.79
C PHE A 660 31.43 -11.90 -32.87
N LEU A 661 31.30 -12.70 -31.80
CA LEU A 661 30.30 -13.74 -31.62
C LEU A 661 29.01 -13.18 -30.99
N ALA A 662 27.91 -13.92 -31.10
CA ALA A 662 26.60 -13.48 -30.62
C ALA A 662 26.56 -13.14 -29.11
N ASN A 663 27.39 -13.80 -28.29
CA ASN A 663 27.47 -13.61 -26.85
C ASN A 663 28.54 -12.58 -26.42
N GLU A 664 29.07 -11.80 -27.36
CA GLU A 664 30.06 -10.77 -27.08
C GLU A 664 29.44 -9.38 -27.21
N LEU A 665 29.94 -8.43 -26.42
CA LEU A 665 29.57 -7.02 -26.52
C LEU A 665 30.79 -6.12 -26.41
N ARG A 666 30.68 -4.90 -26.91
CA ARG A 666 31.75 -3.90 -26.81
C ARG A 666 31.18 -2.61 -26.25
N ILE A 667 31.85 -2.06 -25.25
CA ILE A 667 31.50 -0.78 -24.64
C ILE A 667 32.67 0.19 -24.83
N ALA A 668 32.36 1.44 -25.14
CA ALA A 668 33.33 2.51 -25.31
C ALA A 668 32.94 3.71 -24.46
N VAL A 669 33.87 4.25 -23.67
CA VAL A 669 33.66 5.42 -22.82
C VAL A 669 34.60 6.56 -23.21
N GLN A 670 34.12 7.80 -23.16
CA GLN A 670 34.90 9.02 -23.46
C GLN A 670 34.44 10.17 -22.57
N VAL A 671 35.34 11.13 -22.34
CA VAL A 671 34.98 12.46 -21.84
C VAL A 671 34.41 13.30 -22.98
N ASP A 672 33.23 13.87 -22.80
CA ASP A 672 32.56 14.73 -23.77
C ASP A 672 32.80 16.22 -23.48
N GLY A 673 32.67 16.63 -22.22
CA GLY A 673 32.84 18.02 -21.79
C GLY A 673 33.33 18.11 -20.35
N VAL A 674 34.11 19.17 -20.03
CA VAL A 674 34.60 19.42 -18.67
C VAL A 674 34.68 20.91 -18.37
N TYR A 675 34.13 21.28 -17.22
CA TYR A 675 34.10 22.60 -16.61
C TYR A 675 34.62 22.57 -15.17
N ALA A 676 34.54 21.41 -14.51
CA ALA A 676 35.01 21.21 -13.14
C ALA A 676 36.47 21.64 -12.90
N GLY A 677 36.76 22.10 -11.68
CA GLY A 677 38.12 22.37 -11.22
C GLY A 677 38.88 21.11 -10.82
N LEU A 678 38.18 20.15 -10.22
CA LEU A 678 38.74 18.89 -9.71
C LEU A 678 39.15 17.95 -10.86
N ASN A 679 40.07 17.02 -10.59
CA ASN A 679 40.31 15.92 -11.54
C ASN A 679 39.14 14.95 -11.51
N LEU A 680 38.61 14.64 -12.70
CA LEU A 680 37.51 13.70 -12.91
C LEU A 680 37.95 12.49 -13.73
N ARG A 681 37.37 11.34 -13.44
CA ARG A 681 37.52 10.12 -14.23
C ARG A 681 36.17 9.45 -14.39
N PHE A 682 35.96 8.85 -15.56
CA PHE A 682 34.70 8.22 -15.93
C PHE A 682 34.97 6.77 -16.33
N SER A 683 34.07 5.89 -15.93
CA SER A 683 34.06 4.47 -16.27
C SER A 683 32.61 3.98 -16.23
N TYR A 684 32.42 2.69 -16.06
CA TYR A 684 31.14 2.06 -15.83
C TYR A 684 31.31 0.80 -14.97
N THR A 685 30.24 0.39 -14.29
CA THR A 685 30.11 -0.93 -13.67
C THR A 685 29.37 -1.84 -14.65
N VAL A 686 29.80 -3.09 -14.76
CA VAL A 686 29.13 -4.11 -15.60
C VAL A 686 28.75 -5.33 -14.76
N THR A 687 27.65 -5.98 -15.10
CA THR A 687 27.21 -7.26 -14.52
C THR A 687 26.71 -8.19 -15.62
N GLY A 688 26.87 -9.51 -15.45
CA GLY A 688 26.46 -10.49 -16.48
C GLY A 688 27.61 -10.92 -17.41
N THR A 689 28.85 -10.71 -16.99
CA THR A 689 30.06 -11.00 -17.76
C THR A 689 31.06 -11.81 -16.94
N TYR A 690 32.21 -12.16 -17.50
CA TYR A 690 33.34 -12.71 -16.73
C TYR A 690 34.14 -11.65 -15.95
N GLU A 691 33.84 -10.37 -16.15
CA GLU A 691 34.60 -9.22 -15.63
C GLU A 691 33.67 -8.26 -14.86
N ASP A 692 32.83 -8.79 -13.97
CA ASP A 692 31.81 -8.01 -13.27
C ASP A 692 32.38 -7.01 -12.24
N GLY A 693 31.64 -5.91 -12.06
CA GLY A 693 32.01 -4.81 -11.17
C GLY A 693 32.49 -3.57 -11.91
N LEU A 694 32.99 -2.59 -11.16
CA LEU A 694 33.58 -1.36 -11.66
C LEU A 694 34.80 -1.63 -12.54
N GLN A 695 34.78 -1.11 -13.75
CA GLN A 695 35.84 -1.30 -14.73
C GLN A 695 36.99 -0.32 -14.52
N ASP A 696 38.23 -0.81 -14.69
CA ASP A 696 39.44 0.01 -14.62
C ASP A 696 39.70 0.82 -15.91
N ASP A 697 38.72 0.84 -16.82
CA ASP A 697 38.72 1.58 -18.08
C ASP A 697 38.46 3.07 -17.96
N TYR A 698 39.15 3.70 -17.02
CA TYR A 698 39.02 5.12 -16.77
C TYR A 698 39.47 5.97 -17.95
N VAL A 699 38.59 6.86 -18.38
CA VAL A 699 38.94 8.07 -19.12
C VAL A 699 39.02 9.24 -18.16
N TYR A 700 40.07 10.04 -18.28
CA TYR A 700 40.35 11.14 -17.37
C TYR A 700 39.95 12.47 -17.99
N LYS A 701 39.61 13.46 -17.16
CA LYS A 701 39.58 14.87 -17.54
C LYS A 701 40.80 15.19 -18.42
N GLY A 702 40.57 15.71 -19.63
CA GLY A 702 41.62 15.98 -20.63
C GLY A 702 41.87 14.86 -21.65
N SER A 703 41.27 13.68 -21.47
CA SER A 703 41.28 12.60 -22.47
C SER A 703 40.27 12.93 -23.58
N SER A 704 40.69 12.85 -24.83
CA SER A 704 39.83 13.12 -25.99
C SER A 704 39.45 11.88 -26.79
N ASN A 705 39.94 10.70 -26.43
CA ASN A 705 39.72 9.47 -27.19
C ASN A 705 38.80 8.52 -26.43
N PHE A 706 37.99 7.76 -27.16
CA PHE A 706 37.26 6.64 -26.60
C PHE A 706 38.23 5.57 -26.08
N LYS A 707 37.95 5.06 -24.88
CA LYS A 707 38.53 3.81 -24.40
C LYS A 707 37.49 2.71 -24.61
N THR A 708 37.87 1.63 -25.30
CA THR A 708 36.97 0.54 -25.66
C THR A 708 37.36 -0.74 -24.93
N HIS A 709 36.39 -1.46 -24.39
CA HIS A 709 36.57 -2.80 -23.84
C HIS A 709 35.54 -3.77 -24.41
N SER A 710 35.92 -5.03 -24.54
CA SER A 710 35.10 -6.09 -25.11
C SER A 710 34.83 -7.14 -24.04
N TYR A 711 33.58 -7.55 -23.90
CA TYR A 711 33.15 -8.51 -22.90
C TYR A 711 32.58 -9.75 -23.57
N VAL A 712 32.72 -10.88 -22.88
CA VAL A 712 31.97 -12.11 -23.16
C VAL A 712 30.90 -12.23 -22.07
N ALA A 713 29.64 -12.31 -22.47
CA ALA A 713 28.54 -12.48 -21.55
C ALA A 713 28.57 -13.88 -20.90
N ASN A 714 28.17 -13.96 -19.63
CA ASN A 714 28.25 -15.15 -18.81
C ASN A 714 27.04 -15.27 -17.87
N ASN A 715 26.66 -16.51 -17.54
CA ASN A 715 25.58 -16.83 -16.60
C ASN A 715 26.04 -17.01 -15.14
N SER A 716 27.34 -16.90 -14.85
CA SER A 716 27.91 -16.98 -13.49
C SER A 716 28.42 -15.61 -13.01
N ALA A 717 27.54 -14.60 -13.06
CA ALA A 717 27.83 -13.22 -12.65
C ALA A 717 28.07 -13.10 -11.14
N ALA A 718 28.79 -12.04 -10.71
CA ALA A 718 28.83 -11.66 -9.30
C ALA A 718 27.41 -11.32 -8.81
N GLY A 719 27.06 -11.74 -7.59
CA GLY A 719 25.71 -11.55 -7.07
C GLY A 719 25.36 -10.07 -6.92
N VAL A 720 24.24 -9.64 -7.49
CA VAL A 720 23.60 -8.36 -7.15
C VAL A 720 22.56 -8.65 -6.07
N LEU A 721 22.70 -8.03 -4.91
CA LEU A 721 21.71 -8.17 -3.84
C LEU A 721 20.39 -7.50 -4.25
N PRO A 722 19.22 -8.09 -3.92
CA PRO A 722 17.93 -7.43 -4.09
C PRO A 722 17.88 -6.08 -3.38
N LYS A 723 16.99 -5.17 -3.74
CA LYS A 723 16.89 -3.88 -3.03
C LYS A 723 16.48 -4.08 -1.56
N PRO A 724 16.98 -3.27 -0.61
CA PRO A 724 16.57 -3.41 0.80
C PRO A 724 15.07 -3.26 1.04
N LEU A 725 14.40 -2.37 0.29
CA LEU A 725 12.94 -2.18 0.37
C LEU A 725 12.16 -3.39 -0.14
N TYR A 726 12.67 -4.08 -1.17
CA TYR A 726 12.11 -5.34 -1.65
C TYR A 726 12.12 -6.40 -0.53
N LEU A 727 13.27 -6.57 0.14
CA LEU A 727 13.39 -7.52 1.24
C LEU A 727 12.56 -7.09 2.46
N ALA A 728 12.45 -5.79 2.75
CA ALA A 728 11.61 -5.30 3.83
C ALA A 728 10.12 -5.57 3.59
N ALA A 729 9.63 -5.41 2.36
CA ALA A 729 8.25 -5.76 2.01
C ALA A 729 7.99 -7.27 2.06
N LYS A 730 8.91 -8.09 1.52
CA LYS A 730 8.79 -9.56 1.53
C LYS A 730 8.72 -10.10 2.95
N TYR A 731 9.75 -9.84 3.76
CA TYR A 731 9.87 -10.41 5.10
C TYR A 731 9.04 -9.65 6.14
N GLY A 732 8.66 -8.41 5.87
CA GLY A 732 7.84 -7.60 6.76
C GLY A 732 6.34 -7.71 6.53
N GLY A 733 5.86 -8.40 5.50
CA GLY A 733 4.43 -8.44 5.17
C GLY A 733 3.89 -9.80 4.71
N PHE A 734 4.72 -10.85 4.68
CA PHE A 734 4.28 -12.19 4.33
C PHE A 734 3.21 -12.74 5.27
N LEU A 735 2.47 -13.71 4.76
CA LEU A 735 1.51 -14.51 5.51
C LEU A 735 2.11 -15.90 5.73
N ASP A 736 2.36 -16.24 6.98
CA ASP A 736 2.84 -17.55 7.38
C ASP A 736 1.71 -18.58 7.23
N MET A 737 1.61 -19.22 6.07
CA MET A 737 0.51 -20.13 5.73
C MET A 737 0.78 -21.54 6.25
N ASP A 738 2.05 -21.94 6.34
CA ASP A 738 2.46 -23.27 6.81
C ASP A 738 2.95 -23.30 8.27
N GLY A 739 3.13 -22.14 8.90
CA GLY A 739 3.49 -22.00 10.31
C GLY A 739 4.98 -22.15 10.58
N ASP A 740 5.83 -22.08 9.55
CA ASP A 740 7.29 -22.15 9.69
C ASP A 740 7.94 -20.82 10.09
N GLY A 741 7.16 -19.73 10.05
CA GLY A 741 7.58 -18.39 10.40
C GLY A 741 8.44 -17.71 9.35
N THR A 742 8.47 -18.13 8.09
CA THR A 742 9.29 -17.51 7.05
C THR A 742 8.62 -17.57 5.68
N PRO A 743 8.73 -16.53 4.83
CA PRO A 743 8.20 -16.59 3.47
C PRO A 743 8.96 -17.56 2.54
N ALA A 744 9.90 -18.35 3.08
CA ALA A 744 10.88 -19.12 2.33
C ALA A 744 10.60 -20.61 2.47
N ASN A 745 9.92 -21.20 1.49
CA ASN A 745 9.76 -22.65 1.45
C ASN A 745 10.73 -23.33 0.49
N SER A 746 11.02 -24.59 0.82
CA SER A 746 11.91 -25.48 0.05
C SER A 746 11.30 -25.97 -1.28
N SER A 747 10.01 -25.66 -1.54
CA SER A 747 9.24 -26.11 -2.71
C SER A 747 9.10 -25.08 -3.83
N GLY A 748 9.58 -23.83 -3.63
CA GLY A 748 9.43 -22.75 -4.62
C GLY A 748 8.01 -22.20 -4.73
N ASP A 749 7.20 -22.37 -3.69
CA ASP A 749 5.83 -21.87 -3.61
C ASP A 749 5.85 -20.41 -3.10
N SER A 750 5.40 -19.49 -3.92
CA SER A 750 5.45 -18.05 -3.61
C SER A 750 4.23 -17.55 -2.84
N ARG A 751 3.24 -18.40 -2.54
CA ARG A 751 1.91 -17.99 -2.05
C ARG A 751 1.90 -17.22 -0.73
N GLU A 752 2.97 -17.30 0.05
CA GLU A 752 3.08 -16.56 1.32
C GLU A 752 3.45 -15.09 1.12
N TRP A 753 4.02 -14.73 -0.04
CA TRP A 753 4.55 -13.39 -0.28
C TRP A 753 4.24 -12.81 -1.68
N ASP A 754 3.88 -13.62 -2.68
CA ASP A 754 3.62 -13.21 -4.07
C ASP A 754 2.49 -14.09 -4.65
N THR A 755 1.27 -13.56 -4.55
CA THR A 755 0.03 -14.17 -5.02
C THR A 755 -0.72 -13.30 -6.02
N ARG A 756 -0.33 -12.04 -6.17
CA ARG A 756 -0.98 -11.05 -7.02
C ARG A 756 0.05 -10.38 -7.90
N ASN A 757 -0.44 -9.90 -9.04
CA ASN A 757 0.34 -9.03 -9.88
C ASN A 757 0.24 -7.59 -9.34
N ASN A 758 1.36 -7.02 -8.91
CA ASN A 758 1.43 -5.72 -8.23
C ASN A 758 1.10 -4.53 -9.14
N THR A 759 1.00 -4.76 -10.45
CA THR A 759 0.60 -3.73 -11.43
C THR A 759 -0.90 -3.74 -11.68
N THR A 760 -1.50 -4.93 -11.80
CA THR A 760 -2.91 -5.08 -12.18
C THR A 760 -3.84 -5.38 -11.01
N GLY A 761 -3.31 -5.85 -9.87
CA GLY A 761 -4.07 -6.39 -8.75
C GLY A 761 -4.73 -7.75 -9.03
N SER A 762 -4.47 -8.36 -10.19
CA SER A 762 -5.05 -9.65 -10.55
C SER A 762 -4.38 -10.78 -9.78
N ILE A 763 -5.11 -11.89 -9.54
CA ILE A 763 -4.54 -13.10 -8.93
C ILE A 763 -3.50 -13.71 -9.88
N GLY A 764 -2.33 -14.05 -9.35
CA GLY A 764 -1.21 -14.67 -10.07
C GLY A 764 0.12 -14.03 -9.66
N ALA A 765 1.14 -14.86 -9.45
CA ALA A 765 2.46 -14.41 -9.04
C ALA A 765 3.17 -13.63 -10.15
N ASP A 766 3.85 -12.52 -9.81
CA ASP A 766 4.63 -11.70 -10.75
C ASP A 766 6.13 -11.62 -10.42
N GLY A 767 6.57 -12.31 -9.36
CA GLY A 767 7.94 -12.33 -8.87
C GLY A 767 8.27 -11.18 -7.92
N LEU A 768 7.33 -10.27 -7.68
CA LEU A 768 7.46 -9.19 -6.70
C LEU A 768 6.60 -9.50 -5.46
N PRO A 769 7.07 -9.18 -4.25
CA PRO A 769 6.25 -9.34 -3.07
C PRO A 769 4.99 -8.50 -3.16
N ASP A 770 3.83 -9.05 -2.80
CA ASP A 770 2.51 -8.38 -2.82
C ASP A 770 2.54 -7.03 -2.07
N ASN A 771 3.46 -6.87 -1.11
CA ASN A 771 3.63 -5.63 -0.32
C ASN A 771 4.71 -4.67 -0.87
N TYR A 772 5.33 -4.96 -2.01
CA TYR A 772 6.39 -4.19 -2.64
C TYR A 772 5.92 -3.49 -3.92
N PHE A 773 5.94 -2.16 -3.94
CA PHE A 773 5.49 -1.40 -5.10
C PHE A 773 6.65 -0.57 -5.64
N PHE A 774 7.06 -0.89 -6.86
CA PHE A 774 8.07 -0.14 -7.57
C PHE A 774 7.40 0.82 -8.55
N ALA A 775 7.26 2.08 -8.14
CA ALA A 775 6.66 3.13 -8.96
C ALA A 775 7.69 3.72 -9.93
N ARG A 776 8.30 2.89 -10.80
CA ARG A 776 9.07 3.40 -11.95
C ARG A 776 8.18 4.22 -12.86
N ASN A 777 6.93 3.79 -13.00
CA ASN A 777 5.84 4.57 -13.56
C ASN A 777 5.02 5.23 -12.43
N PRO A 778 5.15 6.55 -12.23
CA PRO A 778 4.37 7.27 -11.24
C PRO A 778 2.84 7.16 -11.42
N ALA A 779 2.35 6.81 -12.61
CA ALA A 779 0.91 6.63 -12.85
C ALA A 779 0.33 5.42 -12.10
N LEU A 780 1.15 4.39 -11.83
CA LEU A 780 0.73 3.21 -11.08
C LEU A 780 0.64 3.47 -9.58
N LEU A 781 1.30 4.53 -9.08
CA LEU A 781 1.40 4.81 -7.64
C LEU A 781 0.02 5.00 -6.97
N GLU A 782 -0.94 5.64 -7.64
CA GLU A 782 -2.29 5.84 -7.10
C GLU A 782 -3.05 4.51 -6.96
N ALA A 783 -2.97 3.65 -7.97
CA ALA A 783 -3.59 2.33 -7.94
C ALA A 783 -2.93 1.41 -6.92
N GLN A 784 -1.60 1.35 -6.91
CA GLN A 784 -0.79 0.51 -6.03
C GLN A 784 -0.95 0.86 -4.55
N LEU A 785 -0.76 2.14 -4.18
CA LEU A 785 -1.01 2.56 -2.80
C LEU A 785 -2.50 2.49 -2.45
N GLY A 786 -3.38 2.67 -3.44
CA GLY A 786 -4.83 2.49 -3.28
C GLY A 786 -5.19 1.05 -2.90
N GLN A 787 -4.55 0.06 -3.51
CA GLN A 787 -4.68 -1.36 -3.18
C GLN A 787 -4.13 -1.66 -1.77
N VAL A 788 -2.96 -1.14 -1.42
CA VAL A 788 -2.41 -1.28 -0.04
C VAL A 788 -3.40 -0.82 1.01
N LEU A 789 -3.95 0.38 0.83
CA LEU A 789 -4.90 0.94 1.78
C LEU A 789 -6.24 0.20 1.75
N GLN A 790 -6.66 -0.30 0.58
CA GLN A 790 -7.82 -1.16 0.48
C GLN A 790 -7.63 -2.48 1.24
N ASP A 791 -6.47 -3.12 1.13
CA ASP A 791 -6.14 -4.37 1.84
C ASP A 791 -6.05 -4.14 3.35
N ILE A 792 -5.53 -2.98 3.79
CA ILE A 792 -5.50 -2.60 5.21
C ILE A 792 -6.94 -2.37 5.73
N ALA A 793 -7.79 -1.70 4.96
CA ALA A 793 -9.17 -1.41 5.34
C ALA A 793 -10.09 -2.66 5.28
N SER A 794 -9.94 -3.52 4.27
CA SER A 794 -10.78 -4.70 4.06
C SER A 794 -10.58 -5.77 5.13
N ARG A 795 -9.40 -5.84 5.76
CA ARG A 795 -9.14 -6.75 6.89
C ARG A 795 -10.01 -6.49 8.12
N VAL A 796 -10.66 -5.32 8.21
CA VAL A 796 -11.61 -5.00 9.29
C VAL A 796 -12.99 -5.65 9.05
N SER A 797 -13.27 -6.10 7.82
CA SER A 797 -14.62 -6.36 7.34
C SER A 797 -15.16 -7.78 7.56
N SER A 798 -14.37 -8.75 8.03
CA SER A 798 -14.79 -10.16 8.05
C SER A 798 -15.56 -10.65 9.29
N ALA A 799 -15.99 -9.77 10.20
CA ALA A 799 -16.76 -10.19 11.39
C ALA A 799 -17.73 -9.12 11.90
N THR A 800 -19.04 -9.34 11.78
CA THR A 800 -20.00 -8.73 12.71
C THR A 800 -20.12 -9.59 13.98
N ASN A 801 -20.43 -8.96 15.12
CA ASN A 801 -20.71 -9.66 16.38
C ASN A 801 -21.69 -10.83 16.16
N THR A 802 -21.36 -12.01 16.70
CA THR A 802 -22.19 -13.21 16.65
C THR A 802 -23.23 -13.23 17.77
N ALA A 803 -24.42 -13.79 17.50
CA ALA A 803 -25.46 -14.01 18.50
C ALA A 803 -25.32 -15.43 19.06
N LEU A 804 -24.77 -15.57 20.27
CA LEU A 804 -24.63 -16.86 20.94
C LEU A 804 -25.81 -17.17 21.84
N LEU A 805 -26.31 -18.39 21.75
CA LEU A 805 -27.18 -18.98 22.76
C LEU A 805 -26.50 -20.23 23.34
N SER A 806 -25.94 -20.12 24.54
CA SER A 806 -25.58 -21.30 25.35
C SER A 806 -26.77 -21.63 26.26
N ASN A 807 -27.64 -22.55 25.85
CA ASN A 807 -28.80 -22.94 26.64
C ASN A 807 -28.55 -24.08 27.63
N SER A 808 -27.36 -24.68 27.63
CA SER A 808 -27.03 -25.75 28.58
C SER A 808 -26.12 -25.26 29.71
N ASN A 809 -26.22 -25.93 30.86
CA ASN A 809 -25.25 -25.76 31.97
C ASN A 809 -23.80 -26.11 31.56
N ASN A 810 -23.59 -26.66 30.34
CA ASN A 810 -22.31 -27.10 29.80
C ASN A 810 -21.82 -26.28 28.59
N GLY A 811 -22.56 -25.27 28.11
CA GLY A 811 -22.13 -24.41 26.98
C GLY A 811 -22.54 -24.88 25.57
N THR A 812 -23.04 -26.10 25.41
CA THR A 812 -23.52 -26.65 24.12
C THR A 812 -24.81 -25.98 23.63
N GLY A 813 -24.91 -25.69 22.33
CA GLY A 813 -26.08 -25.03 21.72
C GLY A 813 -25.93 -24.76 20.22
N VAL A 814 -26.70 -23.78 19.73
CA VAL A 814 -26.64 -23.27 18.35
C VAL A 814 -26.20 -21.81 18.37
N LEU A 815 -25.20 -21.50 17.55
CA LEU A 815 -24.73 -20.16 17.23
C LEU A 815 -25.47 -19.64 15.99
N TYR A 816 -25.88 -18.38 16.01
CA TYR A 816 -26.33 -17.68 14.81
C TYR A 816 -25.36 -16.56 14.48
N GLN A 817 -24.86 -16.56 13.26
CA GLN A 817 -23.78 -15.69 12.84
C GLN A 817 -24.17 -14.94 11.58
N ALA A 818 -24.08 -13.61 11.64
CA ALA A 818 -24.12 -12.76 10.47
C ALA A 818 -22.71 -12.52 9.93
N LEU A 819 -22.59 -12.52 8.60
CA LEU A 819 -21.41 -12.15 7.83
C LEU A 819 -21.84 -11.32 6.62
N PHE A 820 -20.89 -10.70 5.94
CA PHE A 820 -21.15 -10.11 4.64
C PHE A 820 -19.98 -10.35 3.69
N GLN A 821 -20.28 -10.31 2.41
CA GLN A 821 -19.32 -10.49 1.33
C GLN A 821 -19.26 -9.19 0.51
N PRO A 822 -18.18 -8.38 0.65
CA PRO A 822 -18.06 -7.11 -0.05
C PRO A 822 -18.16 -7.25 -1.57
N THR A 823 -17.50 -8.27 -2.11
CA THR A 823 -17.54 -8.64 -3.54
C THR A 823 -17.45 -10.15 -3.68
N LEU A 824 -18.25 -10.72 -4.59
CA LEU A 824 -18.06 -12.09 -5.09
C LEU A 824 -18.09 -12.05 -6.61
N GLU A 825 -17.09 -12.63 -7.25
CA GLU A 825 -17.03 -12.80 -8.69
C GLU A 825 -16.97 -14.29 -9.04
N TYR A 826 -17.83 -14.71 -9.95
CA TYR A 826 -17.86 -16.08 -10.45
C TYR A 826 -18.41 -16.11 -11.87
N ASN A 827 -17.73 -16.82 -12.79
CA ASN A 827 -18.12 -16.95 -14.20
C ASN A 827 -18.45 -15.61 -14.91
N GLY A 828 -17.67 -14.56 -14.65
CA GLY A 828 -17.84 -13.24 -15.26
C GLY A 828 -19.05 -12.45 -14.75
N ARG A 829 -19.64 -12.87 -13.62
CA ARG A 829 -20.67 -12.13 -12.89
C ARG A 829 -20.12 -11.68 -11.56
N THR A 830 -20.41 -10.44 -11.19
CA THR A 830 -19.99 -9.86 -9.92
C THR A 830 -21.23 -9.43 -9.14
N ILE A 831 -21.31 -9.85 -7.89
CA ILE A 831 -22.20 -9.25 -6.90
C ILE A 831 -21.38 -8.47 -5.88
N THR A 832 -21.98 -7.44 -5.29
CA THR A 832 -21.36 -6.66 -4.23
C THR A 832 -22.30 -6.57 -3.03
N TRP A 833 -21.72 -6.56 -1.83
CA TRP A 833 -22.43 -6.39 -0.56
C TRP A 833 -23.52 -7.46 -0.31
N GLY A 834 -23.17 -8.73 -0.49
CA GLY A 834 -24.06 -9.87 -0.19
C GLY A 834 -24.09 -10.18 1.31
N GLY A 835 -25.26 -10.27 1.92
CA GLY A 835 -25.40 -10.64 3.33
C GLY A 835 -25.51 -12.14 3.56
N LEU A 836 -24.95 -12.62 4.66
CA LEU A 836 -25.02 -14.01 5.13
C LEU A 836 -25.55 -14.03 6.56
N LEU A 837 -26.46 -14.94 6.85
CA LEU A 837 -26.88 -15.25 8.22
C LEU A 837 -27.08 -16.75 8.30
N HIS A 838 -26.18 -17.43 9.02
CA HIS A 838 -26.21 -18.87 9.14
C HIS A 838 -26.21 -19.33 10.59
N SER A 839 -26.37 -20.64 10.78
CA SER A 839 -26.30 -21.29 12.08
C SER A 839 -25.31 -22.44 12.11
N LEU A 840 -24.59 -22.54 13.22
CA LEU A 840 -23.58 -23.56 13.51
C LEU A 840 -23.84 -24.15 14.90
N PHE A 841 -23.36 -25.36 15.15
CA PHE A 841 -23.35 -25.88 16.50
C PHE A 841 -22.20 -25.26 17.31
N VAL A 842 -22.41 -25.19 18.61
CA VAL A 842 -21.37 -24.93 19.61
C VAL A 842 -21.35 -26.12 20.54
N ASP A 843 -20.20 -26.77 20.68
CA ASP A 843 -20.10 -27.91 21.59
C ASP A 843 -19.83 -27.51 23.05
N SER A 844 -19.74 -28.50 23.93
CA SER A 844 -19.49 -28.29 25.37
C SER A 844 -18.13 -27.67 25.70
N LYS A 845 -17.23 -27.55 24.71
CA LYS A 845 -15.92 -26.89 24.83
C LYS A 845 -15.94 -25.47 24.26
N GLY A 846 -17.07 -25.02 23.70
CA GLY A 846 -17.19 -23.74 23.03
C GLY A 846 -16.59 -23.71 21.62
N LEU A 847 -16.30 -24.87 21.02
CA LEU A 847 -15.81 -24.96 19.64
C LEU A 847 -16.98 -24.89 18.67
N LEU A 848 -16.77 -24.20 17.55
CA LEU A 848 -17.75 -24.12 16.46
C LEU A 848 -17.71 -25.40 15.65
N ARG A 849 -18.88 -25.96 15.39
CA ARG A 849 -19.05 -27.25 14.72
C ARG A 849 -20.03 -27.08 13.55
N GLU A 850 -19.62 -27.55 12.38
CA GLU A 850 -20.50 -27.63 11.21
C GLU A 850 -21.39 -28.88 11.28
N ASP A 851 -22.49 -28.90 10.53
CA ASP A 851 -23.37 -30.07 10.36
C ASP A 851 -22.98 -30.79 9.07
N SER A 852 -21.91 -31.59 9.09
CA SER A 852 -21.33 -32.09 7.82
C SER A 852 -22.21 -33.13 7.14
N ASN A 853 -23.04 -33.85 7.91
CA ASN A 853 -23.91 -34.91 7.40
C ASN A 853 -25.35 -34.42 7.13
N GLY A 854 -25.69 -33.19 7.53
CA GLY A 854 -26.96 -32.53 7.30
C GLY A 854 -28.12 -33.17 8.05
N ASN A 855 -27.87 -33.74 9.23
CA ASN A 855 -28.88 -34.44 10.04
C ASN A 855 -29.49 -33.55 11.14
N ASP A 856 -29.12 -32.26 11.20
CA ASP A 856 -29.52 -31.31 12.23
C ASP A 856 -29.16 -31.76 13.66
N GLN A 857 -28.15 -32.63 13.85
CA GLN A 857 -27.74 -33.18 15.13
C GLN A 857 -26.23 -33.04 15.34
N LEU A 858 -25.81 -32.52 16.50
CA LEU A 858 -24.41 -32.40 16.84
C LEU A 858 -23.81 -33.77 17.19
N ASP A 859 -22.99 -34.29 16.29
CA ASP A 859 -22.33 -35.60 16.36
C ASP A 859 -20.85 -35.50 16.85
N ASP A 860 -20.09 -36.58 16.65
CA ASP A 860 -18.67 -36.64 16.97
C ASP A 860 -17.80 -35.77 16.04
N TYR A 861 -16.53 -35.59 16.41
CA TYR A 861 -15.57 -34.74 15.68
C TYR A 861 -15.09 -35.31 14.33
N ALA A 862 -15.45 -36.56 14.02
CA ALA A 862 -15.17 -37.18 12.72
C ALA A 862 -16.32 -36.98 11.74
N THR A 863 -17.52 -36.76 12.28
CA THR A 863 -18.75 -36.51 11.53
C THR A 863 -18.97 -35.00 11.36
N ASP A 864 -18.92 -34.25 12.45
CA ASP A 864 -19.11 -32.80 12.49
C ASP A 864 -17.79 -32.13 12.81
N PHE A 865 -17.15 -31.53 11.80
CA PHE A 865 -15.81 -30.96 11.99
C PHE A 865 -15.83 -29.70 12.85
N ILE A 866 -14.71 -29.44 13.52
CA ILE A 866 -14.44 -28.11 14.09
C ILE A 866 -14.15 -27.18 12.92
N VAL A 867 -14.74 -25.99 12.94
CA VAL A 867 -14.60 -25.01 11.87
C VAL A 867 -14.05 -23.69 12.38
N GLU A 868 -13.15 -23.12 11.60
CA GLU A 868 -12.61 -21.78 11.80
C GLU A 868 -12.74 -20.99 10.50
N LEU A 869 -13.25 -19.77 10.59
CA LEU A 869 -13.32 -18.84 9.46
C LEU A 869 -12.05 -17.98 9.46
N LYS A 870 -11.32 -17.97 8.36
CA LYS A 870 -10.09 -17.18 8.16
C LYS A 870 -10.30 -16.23 7.01
N PHE A 871 -10.04 -14.94 7.22
CA PHE A 871 -10.00 -14.01 6.09
C PHE A 871 -8.69 -14.18 5.33
N ASP A 872 -8.78 -14.49 4.05
CA ASP A 872 -7.66 -14.44 3.12
C ASP A 872 -7.59 -13.02 2.53
N PRO A 873 -6.61 -12.21 2.94
CA PRO A 873 -6.46 -10.85 2.42
C PRO A 873 -6.02 -10.83 0.95
N ASN A 874 -5.45 -11.92 0.43
CA ASN A 874 -4.96 -12.05 -0.93
C ASN A 874 -6.06 -12.52 -1.89
N ALA A 875 -7.06 -13.26 -1.42
CA ALA A 875 -8.29 -13.52 -2.16
C ALA A 875 -9.37 -12.45 -1.92
N ASN A 876 -9.20 -11.58 -0.91
CA ASN A 876 -10.22 -10.68 -0.38
C ASN A 876 -11.53 -11.43 -0.03
N GLN A 877 -11.38 -12.64 0.51
CA GLN A 877 -12.47 -13.56 0.78
C GLN A 877 -12.30 -14.21 2.14
N THR A 878 -13.42 -14.49 2.82
CA THR A 878 -13.39 -15.36 3.99
C THR A 878 -13.35 -16.82 3.52
N LEU A 879 -12.38 -17.56 4.02
CA LEU A 879 -12.19 -18.98 3.80
C LEU A 879 -12.53 -19.77 5.07
N LEU A 880 -12.75 -21.06 4.90
CA LEU A 880 -13.09 -22.03 5.93
C LEU A 880 -11.93 -23.00 6.11
N GLN A 881 -11.43 -23.11 7.35
CA GLN A 881 -10.55 -24.18 7.76
C GLN A 881 -11.32 -25.19 8.62
N ARG A 882 -11.14 -26.47 8.32
CA ARG A 882 -11.67 -27.58 9.12
C ARG A 882 -10.58 -28.20 9.97
N TYR A 883 -10.97 -28.70 11.14
CA TYR A 883 -10.11 -29.39 12.09
C TYR A 883 -10.75 -30.69 12.56
N SER A 884 -9.92 -31.72 12.69
CA SER A 884 -10.26 -32.98 13.34
C SER A 884 -9.54 -33.08 14.69
N THR A 885 -10.05 -33.93 15.57
CA THR A 885 -9.46 -34.17 16.89
C THR A 885 -9.72 -35.61 17.33
N GLU A 886 -8.72 -36.21 17.97
CA GLU A 886 -8.82 -37.55 18.60
C GLU A 886 -8.97 -37.47 20.13
N ASP A 887 -8.86 -36.27 20.71
CA ASP A 887 -8.76 -36.04 22.16
C ASP A 887 -9.79 -35.03 22.69
N GLU A 888 -10.96 -34.99 22.05
CA GLU A 888 -12.11 -34.14 22.40
C GLU A 888 -11.80 -32.63 22.35
N GLY A 889 -11.00 -32.20 21.36
CA GLY A 889 -10.77 -30.79 21.06
C GLY A 889 -9.58 -30.17 21.81
N LYS A 890 -8.77 -30.96 22.53
CA LYS A 890 -7.54 -30.46 23.17
C LYS A 890 -6.44 -30.22 22.16
N THR A 891 -6.33 -31.11 21.17
CA THR A 891 -5.43 -30.98 20.02
C THR A 891 -6.27 -30.92 18.76
N GLN A 892 -6.13 -29.83 18.00
CA GLN A 892 -6.84 -29.62 16.74
C GLN A 892 -5.85 -29.84 15.59
N THR A 893 -6.11 -30.85 14.78
CA THR A 893 -5.30 -31.16 13.60
C THR A 893 -6.01 -30.62 12.36
N VAL A 894 -5.30 -29.86 11.54
CA VAL A 894 -5.81 -29.33 10.27
C VAL A 894 -6.32 -30.48 9.39
N SER A 895 -7.58 -30.38 8.97
CA SER A 895 -8.25 -31.35 8.10
C SER A 895 -8.47 -30.75 6.71
N GLY A 896 -7.64 -31.12 5.74
CA GLY A 896 -7.69 -30.62 4.37
C GLY A 896 -7.18 -29.18 4.19
N THR A 897 -7.25 -28.67 2.96
CA THR A 897 -6.87 -27.30 2.62
C THR A 897 -8.00 -26.32 2.94
N LEU A 898 -7.67 -25.03 3.08
CA LEU A 898 -8.65 -23.94 3.12
C LEU A 898 -9.67 -24.07 1.97
N GLN A 899 -10.94 -23.87 2.30
CA GLN A 899 -12.05 -23.95 1.35
C GLN A 899 -12.79 -22.61 1.29
N PRO A 900 -13.53 -22.31 0.20
CA PRO A 900 -14.43 -21.15 0.18
C PRO A 900 -15.47 -21.22 1.30
N LEU A 901 -15.91 -20.06 1.81
CA LEU A 901 -16.98 -19.99 2.81
C LEU A 901 -18.27 -20.68 2.36
N SER A 902 -18.57 -20.70 1.05
CA SER A 902 -19.73 -21.41 0.49
C SER A 902 -19.69 -22.93 0.72
N SER A 903 -18.53 -23.51 1.06
CA SER A 903 -18.42 -24.92 1.42
C SER A 903 -18.84 -25.24 2.85
N LEU A 904 -19.06 -24.23 3.70
CA LEU A 904 -19.46 -24.40 5.10
C LEU A 904 -20.80 -25.13 5.19
N LYS A 905 -20.85 -26.20 5.98
CA LYS A 905 -22.08 -26.96 6.20
C LYS A 905 -22.80 -26.44 7.43
N THR A 906 -23.84 -25.63 7.20
CA THR A 906 -24.60 -24.97 8.25
C THR A 906 -25.85 -25.79 8.55
N ILE A 907 -26.42 -25.61 9.74
CA ILE A 907 -27.74 -26.19 10.08
C ILE A 907 -28.81 -25.53 9.17
N TRP A 908 -28.71 -24.21 9.02
CA TRP A 908 -29.42 -23.45 8.00
C TRP A 908 -28.70 -22.14 7.66
N ASP A 909 -28.90 -21.68 6.42
CA ASP A 909 -28.39 -20.41 5.90
C ASP A 909 -29.55 -19.58 5.28
N ALA A 910 -29.72 -18.35 5.76
CA ALA A 910 -30.71 -17.41 5.23
C ALA A 910 -30.52 -17.13 3.73
N ARG A 911 -29.27 -17.11 3.22
CA ARG A 911 -28.97 -16.90 1.81
C ARG A 911 -29.67 -17.96 0.97
N ASP A 912 -29.46 -19.23 1.30
CA ASP A 912 -29.99 -20.37 0.54
C ASP A 912 -31.51 -20.45 0.65
N GLN A 913 -32.06 -20.23 1.85
CA GLN A 913 -33.51 -20.19 2.08
C GLN A 913 -34.17 -19.07 1.26
N LEU A 914 -33.58 -17.87 1.25
CA LEU A 914 -34.11 -16.74 0.47
C LEU A 914 -33.91 -16.94 -1.04
N ALA A 915 -32.80 -17.54 -1.47
CA ALA A 915 -32.52 -17.87 -2.86
C ALA A 915 -33.57 -18.82 -3.46
N SER A 916 -34.08 -19.76 -2.64
CA SER A 916 -35.09 -20.74 -3.06
C SER A 916 -36.48 -20.17 -3.37
N ILE A 917 -36.80 -18.96 -2.89
CA ILE A 917 -38.12 -18.34 -3.06
C ILE A 917 -38.36 -17.99 -4.54
N GLN A 918 -39.42 -18.56 -5.12
CA GLN A 918 -39.81 -18.36 -6.51
C GLN A 918 -40.70 -17.12 -6.71
N ASP A 919 -41.71 -16.93 -5.86
CA ASP A 919 -42.58 -15.74 -5.88
C ASP A 919 -42.19 -14.76 -4.77
N VAL A 920 -41.50 -13.70 -5.18
CA VAL A 920 -41.01 -12.65 -4.28
C VAL A 920 -41.88 -11.40 -4.30
N VAL A 921 -42.78 -11.28 -5.28
CA VAL A 921 -43.59 -10.07 -5.49
C VAL A 921 -44.91 -10.18 -4.73
N THR A 922 -45.51 -11.37 -4.70
CA THR A 922 -46.75 -11.60 -3.96
C THR A 922 -46.47 -11.60 -2.45
N GLN A 923 -47.30 -10.90 -1.70
CA GLN A 923 -47.26 -10.92 -0.24
C GLN A 923 -47.84 -12.26 0.26
N ARG A 924 -47.08 -12.98 1.08
CA ARG A 924 -47.59 -14.17 1.78
C ARG A 924 -48.76 -13.77 2.70
N ASN A 925 -49.71 -14.67 2.97
CA ASN A 925 -50.66 -14.43 4.06
C ASN A 925 -49.92 -14.53 5.41
N TYR A 926 -50.12 -13.58 6.33
CA TYR A 926 -49.42 -13.54 7.61
C TYR A 926 -49.56 -14.85 8.38
N GLU A 927 -50.71 -15.54 8.30
CA GLU A 927 -51.04 -16.79 9.02
C GLU A 927 -50.57 -18.09 8.31
N SER A 928 -50.09 -18.00 7.06
CA SER A 928 -49.53 -19.14 6.33
C SER A 928 -48.07 -19.40 6.71
N THR A 929 -47.52 -20.59 6.51
CA THR A 929 -46.12 -20.90 6.86
C THR A 929 -45.10 -20.17 5.96
N ALA A 930 -43.98 -19.75 6.55
CA ALA A 930 -42.91 -19.01 5.87
C ALA A 930 -42.10 -19.86 4.87
N ASP A 931 -42.33 -21.17 4.81
CA ASP A 931 -41.56 -22.15 4.02
C ASP A 931 -41.39 -21.75 2.53
N ASN A 932 -42.36 -21.02 1.94
CA ASN A 932 -42.36 -20.66 0.52
C ASN A 932 -42.51 -19.15 0.25
N GLY A 933 -42.33 -18.27 1.24
CA GLY A 933 -42.50 -16.84 1.01
C GLY A 933 -42.36 -15.93 2.21
N ARG A 934 -42.31 -14.61 1.96
CA ARG A 934 -42.11 -13.57 2.97
C ARG A 934 -43.37 -12.73 3.20
N TYR A 935 -43.53 -12.28 4.44
CA TYR A 935 -44.48 -11.25 4.81
C TYR A 935 -43.70 -9.96 5.10
N ILE A 936 -43.81 -8.97 4.21
CA ILE A 936 -43.05 -7.72 4.30
C ILE A 936 -44.01 -6.56 4.55
N LEU A 937 -43.85 -5.89 5.67
CA LEU A 937 -44.66 -4.76 6.09
C LEU A 937 -43.84 -3.47 6.10
N THR A 938 -44.53 -2.37 5.91
CA THR A 938 -44.00 -1.01 6.03
C THR A 938 -45.04 -0.15 6.74
N TRP A 939 -44.71 1.10 7.01
CA TRP A 939 -45.65 2.08 7.53
C TRP A 939 -45.46 3.41 6.83
N LEU A 940 -46.55 4.13 6.64
CA LEU A 940 -46.53 5.47 6.06
C LEU A 940 -47.15 6.41 7.09
N ASP A 941 -46.30 7.26 7.67
CA ASP A 941 -46.69 8.27 8.63
C ASP A 941 -47.33 9.45 7.88
N GLU A 942 -48.64 9.37 7.65
CA GLU A 942 -49.40 10.40 6.91
C GLU A 942 -49.64 11.65 7.75
N ASN A 943 -49.63 11.51 9.08
CA ASN A 943 -49.89 12.60 10.02
C ASN A 943 -48.58 13.30 10.46
N ASN A 944 -47.43 12.70 10.15
CA ASN A 944 -46.06 13.14 10.42
C ASN A 944 -45.77 13.34 11.92
N ASP A 945 -46.31 12.47 12.78
CA ASP A 945 -46.13 12.51 14.24
C ASP A 945 -45.03 11.57 14.76
N GLY A 946 -44.48 10.71 13.89
CA GLY A 946 -43.42 9.75 14.21
C GLY A 946 -43.88 8.54 15.03
N VAL A 947 -45.18 8.23 15.08
CA VAL A 947 -45.77 7.12 15.84
C VAL A 947 -46.59 6.20 14.92
N VAL A 948 -46.33 4.88 14.98
CA VAL A 948 -47.06 3.92 14.13
C VAL A 948 -48.50 3.78 14.61
N ASP A 949 -49.44 4.46 13.94
CA ASP A 949 -50.85 4.43 14.30
C ASP A 949 -51.61 3.25 13.67
N SER A 950 -52.77 2.96 14.25
CA SER A 950 -53.69 1.95 13.73
C SER A 950 -54.19 2.36 12.34
N GLY A 951 -53.77 1.63 11.30
CA GLY A 951 -54.12 1.88 9.90
C GLY A 951 -52.94 2.37 9.04
N GLU A 952 -51.82 2.76 9.65
CA GLU A 952 -50.62 3.23 8.92
C GLU A 952 -49.72 2.08 8.48
N THR A 953 -49.81 0.93 9.15
CA THR A 953 -49.11 -0.29 8.74
C THR A 953 -49.72 -0.84 7.45
N LEU A 954 -48.90 -0.95 6.41
CA LEU A 954 -49.31 -1.40 5.08
C LEU A 954 -48.40 -2.53 4.59
N PRO A 955 -48.88 -3.39 3.67
CA PRO A 955 -47.99 -4.32 2.98
C PRO A 955 -46.95 -3.53 2.17
N PHE A 956 -45.69 -3.97 2.16
CA PHE A 956 -44.66 -3.36 1.32
C PHE A 956 -44.83 -3.82 -0.13
N SER A 957 -45.71 -3.15 -0.87
CA SER A 957 -46.05 -3.46 -2.28
C SER A 957 -46.17 -2.18 -3.08
N ALA A 958 -45.93 -2.24 -4.40
CA ALA A 958 -45.93 -1.06 -5.25
C ALA A 958 -47.26 -0.28 -5.18
N SER A 959 -48.38 -0.97 -5.03
CA SER A 959 -49.70 -0.34 -4.86
C SER A 959 -49.80 0.53 -3.61
N SER A 960 -49.10 0.18 -2.52
CA SER A 960 -49.09 0.93 -1.25
C SER A 960 -48.48 2.32 -1.39
N PHE A 961 -47.66 2.54 -2.41
CA PHE A 961 -46.96 3.79 -2.68
C PHE A 961 -47.57 4.60 -3.84
N THR A 962 -48.73 4.20 -4.37
CA THR A 962 -49.40 4.94 -5.45
C THR A 962 -49.82 6.33 -4.96
N GLY A 963 -49.21 7.39 -5.50
CA GLY A 963 -49.42 8.78 -5.05
C GLY A 963 -48.73 9.11 -3.73
N LYS A 964 -47.83 8.24 -3.25
CA LYS A 964 -47.04 8.35 -2.02
C LYS A 964 -45.56 8.02 -2.29
N GLU A 965 -45.10 8.24 -3.52
CA GLU A 965 -43.74 7.93 -3.97
C GLU A 965 -42.65 8.72 -3.23
N GLY A 966 -43.01 9.87 -2.65
CA GLY A 966 -42.10 10.70 -1.84
C GLY A 966 -41.49 9.95 -0.65
N TYR A 967 -42.18 8.96 -0.07
CA TYR A 967 -41.62 8.13 1.01
C TYR A 967 -40.49 7.21 0.56
N LEU A 968 -40.40 6.91 -0.74
CA LEU A 968 -39.32 6.13 -1.35
C LEU A 968 -38.21 7.03 -1.93
N GLY A 969 -38.43 8.35 -2.01
CA GLY A 969 -37.48 9.29 -2.59
C GLY A 969 -37.29 9.18 -4.11
N VAL A 970 -38.24 8.57 -4.83
CA VAL A 970 -38.13 8.25 -6.27
C VAL A 970 -39.35 8.73 -7.06
N PRO A 971 -39.22 8.95 -8.39
CA PRO A 971 -40.37 9.29 -9.22
C PRO A 971 -41.35 8.12 -9.32
N ALA A 972 -42.63 8.43 -9.58
CA ALA A 972 -43.70 7.44 -9.69
C ALA A 972 -43.41 6.32 -10.72
N SER A 973 -42.61 6.59 -11.75
CA SER A 973 -42.18 5.60 -12.75
C SER A 973 -41.26 4.51 -12.20
N GLU A 974 -40.57 4.76 -11.08
CA GLU A 974 -39.56 3.86 -10.50
C GLU A 974 -40.06 3.09 -9.27
N VAL A 975 -41.24 3.43 -8.74
CA VAL A 975 -41.83 2.81 -7.54
C VAL A 975 -41.88 1.29 -7.66
N THR A 976 -42.42 0.77 -8.77
CA THR A 976 -42.50 -0.68 -9.00
C THR A 976 -41.12 -1.32 -9.06
N THR A 977 -40.15 -0.68 -9.72
CA THR A 977 -38.78 -1.18 -9.85
C THR A 977 -38.11 -1.31 -8.50
N ILE A 978 -38.13 -0.25 -7.69
CA ILE A 978 -37.46 -0.24 -6.38
C ILE A 978 -38.15 -1.16 -5.39
N VAL A 979 -39.49 -1.14 -5.33
CA VAL A 979 -40.22 -2.03 -4.42
C VAL A 979 -39.97 -3.49 -4.77
N ASN A 980 -40.06 -3.87 -6.05
CA ASN A 980 -39.81 -5.25 -6.45
C ASN A 980 -38.35 -5.65 -6.26
N TYR A 981 -37.41 -4.73 -6.48
CA TYR A 981 -35.99 -4.94 -6.25
C TYR A 981 -35.65 -5.16 -4.76
N VAL A 982 -36.21 -4.36 -3.85
CA VAL A 982 -36.07 -4.54 -2.39
C VAL A 982 -36.76 -5.85 -1.96
N ARG A 983 -37.89 -6.19 -2.58
CA ARG A 983 -38.50 -7.51 -2.45
C ARG A 983 -37.66 -8.61 -3.09
N GLY A 984 -36.53 -8.36 -3.73
CA GLY A 984 -35.62 -9.40 -4.21
C GLY A 984 -36.00 -10.01 -5.56
N GLN A 985 -36.76 -9.29 -6.39
CA GLN A 985 -36.85 -9.52 -7.82
C GLN A 985 -35.68 -8.83 -8.52
N GLU A 986 -34.98 -9.54 -9.39
CA GLU A 986 -33.95 -8.92 -10.23
C GLU A 986 -34.61 -7.96 -11.23
N MET A 987 -34.10 -6.72 -11.31
CA MET A 987 -34.69 -5.65 -12.12
C MET A 987 -33.62 -5.01 -13.01
N ASP A 988 -33.93 -4.81 -14.29
CA ASP A 988 -33.04 -4.11 -15.21
C ASP A 988 -32.74 -2.68 -14.71
N GLY A 989 -31.47 -2.27 -14.79
CA GLY A 989 -31.01 -0.96 -14.33
C GLY A 989 -30.73 -0.88 -12.81
N THR A 990 -30.92 -1.97 -12.06
CA THR A 990 -30.50 -2.08 -10.65
C THR A 990 -29.19 -2.88 -10.54
N ARG A 991 -28.53 -2.86 -9.37
CA ARG A 991 -27.33 -3.69 -9.15
C ARG A 991 -27.72 -5.18 -9.17
N SER A 992 -26.99 -5.98 -9.95
CA SER A 992 -27.22 -7.43 -10.06
C SER A 992 -27.03 -8.13 -8.70
N ARG A 993 -27.95 -9.04 -8.37
CA ARG A 993 -27.83 -9.96 -7.23
C ARG A 993 -27.67 -11.41 -7.67
N THR A 994 -27.59 -11.66 -8.97
CA THR A 994 -27.61 -13.00 -9.53
C THR A 994 -26.19 -13.55 -9.75
N ILE A 995 -25.86 -14.65 -9.08
CA ILE A 995 -24.56 -15.33 -9.18
C ILE A 995 -24.72 -16.81 -8.82
N ASP A 996 -23.88 -17.68 -9.39
CA ASP A 996 -23.71 -19.06 -8.94
C ASP A 996 -22.72 -19.06 -7.77
N TYR A 997 -23.24 -18.99 -6.54
CA TYR A 997 -22.40 -18.85 -5.34
C TYR A 997 -21.90 -20.19 -4.78
N ASN A 998 -22.47 -21.31 -5.22
CA ASN A 998 -22.14 -22.65 -4.74
C ASN A 998 -21.34 -23.49 -5.75
N GLY A 999 -21.18 -22.98 -6.98
CA GLY A 999 -20.42 -23.60 -8.06
C GLY A 999 -21.10 -24.80 -8.71
N ASP A 1000 -22.43 -24.92 -8.63
CA ASP A 1000 -23.20 -26.05 -9.18
C ASP A 1000 -23.60 -25.86 -10.65
N GLY A 1001 -23.30 -24.69 -11.23
CA GLY A 1001 -23.64 -24.31 -12.60
C GLY A 1001 -25.01 -23.63 -12.75
N ILE A 1002 -25.74 -23.43 -11.66
CA ILE A 1002 -27.04 -22.75 -11.61
C ILE A 1002 -26.83 -21.38 -10.97
N ASN A 1003 -27.43 -20.34 -11.54
CA ASN A 1003 -27.36 -19.02 -10.92
C ASN A 1003 -28.52 -18.81 -9.96
N GLU A 1004 -28.21 -18.38 -8.75
CA GLU A 1004 -29.18 -17.97 -7.75
C GLU A 1004 -29.24 -16.45 -7.59
N VAL A 1005 -30.35 -15.97 -7.00
CA VAL A 1005 -30.49 -14.56 -6.62
C VAL A 1005 -30.15 -14.39 -5.15
N TRP A 1006 -29.07 -13.68 -4.85
CA TRP A 1006 -28.63 -13.37 -3.50
C TRP A 1006 -29.44 -12.22 -2.90
N ARG A 1007 -30.55 -12.54 -2.24
CA ARG A 1007 -31.57 -11.55 -1.86
C ARG A 1007 -31.25 -10.73 -0.61
N LEU A 1008 -30.52 -11.29 0.34
CA LEU A 1008 -30.20 -10.64 1.61
C LEU A 1008 -29.11 -9.58 1.42
N GLY A 1009 -29.39 -8.33 1.81
CA GLY A 1009 -28.38 -7.28 1.89
C GLY A 1009 -27.35 -7.56 2.97
N ASP A 1010 -26.17 -6.98 2.86
CA ASP A 1010 -25.11 -7.04 3.86
C ASP A 1010 -25.62 -6.60 5.25
N ILE A 1011 -25.22 -7.39 6.25
CA ILE A 1011 -25.47 -7.09 7.66
C ILE A 1011 -24.18 -6.48 8.20
N VAL A 1012 -24.10 -5.15 8.18
CA VAL A 1012 -22.93 -4.38 8.63
C VAL A 1012 -23.33 -3.55 9.85
N HIS A 1013 -22.52 -3.60 10.92
CA HIS A 1013 -22.82 -2.94 12.20
C HIS A 1013 -24.15 -3.33 12.89
N SER A 1014 -24.85 -4.36 12.40
CA SER A 1014 -26.03 -4.94 13.02
C SER A 1014 -25.68 -6.30 13.62
N THR A 1015 -26.04 -6.52 14.88
CA THR A 1015 -25.88 -7.81 15.57
C THR A 1015 -27.23 -8.52 15.59
N PRO A 1016 -27.36 -9.76 15.07
CA PRO A 1016 -28.61 -10.50 15.16
C PRO A 1016 -29.06 -10.63 16.61
N GLN A 1017 -30.27 -10.17 16.93
CA GLN A 1017 -30.85 -10.30 18.25
C GLN A 1017 -31.73 -11.56 18.28
N LEU A 1018 -31.33 -12.55 19.06
CA LEU A 1018 -32.11 -13.75 19.27
C LEU A 1018 -33.16 -13.52 20.37
N VAL A 1019 -34.41 -13.86 20.05
CA VAL A 1019 -35.53 -13.95 20.99
C VAL A 1019 -35.88 -15.42 21.17
N ALA A 1020 -35.65 -15.95 22.37
CA ALA A 1020 -35.87 -17.35 22.73
C ALA A 1020 -36.70 -17.47 24.03
N ALA A 1021 -36.80 -18.69 24.56
CA ALA A 1021 -37.42 -18.96 25.86
C ALA A 1021 -36.74 -18.16 27.00
N PRO A 1022 -37.49 -17.65 28.00
CA PRO A 1022 -36.92 -16.87 29.09
C PRO A 1022 -35.96 -17.70 29.98
N GLY A 1023 -34.67 -17.35 29.97
CA GLY A 1023 -33.63 -18.07 30.71
C GLY A 1023 -33.58 -17.79 32.22
N SER A 1024 -34.03 -16.62 32.68
CA SER A 1024 -33.93 -16.22 34.09
C SER A 1024 -35.20 -16.53 34.89
N ARG A 1025 -35.05 -16.94 36.16
CA ARG A 1025 -36.13 -17.20 37.12
C ARG A 1025 -36.45 -15.98 37.99
N PHE A 1026 -36.78 -14.83 37.39
CA PHE A 1026 -37.13 -13.62 38.17
C PHE A 1026 -38.38 -13.80 39.02
N ASP A 1027 -39.26 -14.73 38.65
CA ASP A 1027 -40.36 -15.24 39.47
C ASP A 1027 -39.85 -15.73 40.84
N ALA A 1028 -38.81 -16.56 40.85
CA ALA A 1028 -38.24 -17.14 42.06
C ALA A 1028 -37.26 -16.18 42.76
N LEU A 1029 -36.53 -15.37 42.01
CA LEU A 1029 -35.51 -14.45 42.54
C LEU A 1029 -36.14 -13.22 43.23
N TYR A 1030 -37.22 -12.68 42.65
CA TYR A 1030 -37.86 -11.44 43.10
C TYR A 1030 -39.31 -11.62 43.55
N SER A 1031 -39.84 -12.84 43.57
CA SER A 1031 -41.26 -13.14 43.89
C SER A 1031 -42.26 -12.41 42.97
N ASP A 1032 -41.88 -12.18 41.71
CA ASP A 1032 -42.72 -11.50 40.72
C ASP A 1032 -43.66 -12.48 40.00
N LYS A 1033 -44.94 -12.48 40.41
CA LYS A 1033 -45.99 -13.30 39.79
C LYS A 1033 -46.34 -12.90 38.35
N THR A 1034 -46.07 -11.65 37.96
CA THR A 1034 -46.29 -11.21 36.57
C THR A 1034 -45.25 -11.85 35.65
N TYR A 1035 -44.00 -11.94 36.13
CA TYR A 1035 -42.95 -12.66 35.42
C TYR A 1035 -43.17 -14.18 35.43
N GLU A 1036 -43.74 -14.77 36.49
CA GLU A 1036 -44.15 -16.19 36.48
C GLU A 1036 -45.14 -16.49 35.35
N THR A 1037 -46.11 -15.60 35.15
CA THR A 1037 -47.11 -15.71 34.07
C THR A 1037 -46.45 -15.55 32.70
N PHE A 1038 -45.61 -14.52 32.52
CA PHE A 1038 -44.83 -14.29 31.30
C PHE A 1038 -43.94 -15.48 30.96
N ARG A 1039 -43.16 -15.97 31.94
CA ARG A 1039 -42.27 -17.12 31.77
C ARG A 1039 -43.06 -18.36 31.40
N SER A 1040 -44.14 -18.67 32.12
CA SER A 1040 -44.98 -19.84 31.84
C SER A 1040 -45.57 -19.80 30.42
N HIS A 1041 -45.95 -18.61 29.95
CA HIS A 1041 -46.45 -18.42 28.60
C HIS A 1041 -45.37 -18.61 27.53
N TYR A 1042 -44.14 -18.15 27.78
CA TYR A 1042 -43.04 -18.19 26.79
C TYR A 1042 -41.99 -19.28 27.04
N LEU A 1043 -42.24 -20.22 27.94
CA LEU A 1043 -41.31 -21.30 28.31
C LEU A 1043 -40.94 -22.21 27.14
N LYS A 1044 -41.81 -22.30 26.13
CA LYS A 1044 -41.61 -23.12 24.93
C LYS A 1044 -41.37 -22.28 23.68
N ARG A 1045 -41.11 -20.97 23.84
CA ARG A 1045 -40.99 -20.03 22.73
C ARG A 1045 -39.86 -20.45 21.78
N ARG A 1046 -40.19 -20.53 20.49
CA ARG A 1046 -39.25 -20.69 19.38
C ARG A 1046 -38.17 -19.60 19.33
N HIS A 1047 -37.02 -19.92 18.77
CA HIS A 1047 -35.98 -18.96 18.42
C HIS A 1047 -36.40 -18.11 17.21
N VAL A 1048 -36.39 -16.78 17.39
CA VAL A 1048 -36.58 -15.81 16.30
C VAL A 1048 -35.43 -14.81 16.33
N LEU A 1049 -34.77 -14.62 15.20
CA LEU A 1049 -33.64 -13.72 15.05
C LEU A 1049 -34.06 -12.44 14.36
N TYR A 1050 -33.74 -11.29 14.95
CA TYR A 1050 -33.99 -9.98 14.37
C TYR A 1050 -32.68 -9.32 13.98
N THR A 1051 -32.54 -8.85 12.75
CA THR A 1051 -31.33 -8.13 12.31
C THR A 1051 -31.65 -7.09 11.26
N GLY A 1052 -31.02 -5.91 11.34
CA GLY A 1052 -31.04 -4.93 10.28
C GLY A 1052 -30.07 -5.32 9.16
N ALA A 1053 -30.45 -5.06 7.92
CA ALA A 1053 -29.56 -5.19 6.76
C ALA A 1053 -29.57 -3.90 5.93
N ASN A 1054 -28.50 -3.71 5.16
CA ASN A 1054 -28.30 -2.52 4.31
C ASN A 1054 -29.20 -2.50 3.06
N ASP A 1055 -30.15 -3.43 2.96
CA ASP A 1055 -31.28 -3.33 2.04
C ASP A 1055 -32.41 -2.42 2.56
N GLY A 1056 -32.19 -1.77 3.71
CA GLY A 1056 -33.13 -0.84 4.34
C GLY A 1056 -34.20 -1.51 5.18
N MET A 1057 -34.06 -2.81 5.45
CA MET A 1057 -35.08 -3.62 6.12
C MET A 1057 -34.61 -4.19 7.45
N LEU A 1058 -35.54 -4.33 8.40
CA LEU A 1058 -35.38 -5.18 9.58
C LEU A 1058 -35.93 -6.57 9.26
N HIS A 1059 -35.07 -7.58 9.32
CA HIS A 1059 -35.40 -8.96 9.02
C HIS A 1059 -35.73 -9.73 10.31
N ALA A 1060 -36.69 -10.64 10.22
CA ALA A 1060 -37.03 -11.60 11.28
C ALA A 1060 -36.92 -13.02 10.72
N PHE A 1061 -35.95 -13.79 11.19
CA PHE A 1061 -35.71 -15.16 10.74
C PHE A 1061 -36.21 -16.16 11.79
N ASN A 1062 -36.89 -17.19 11.30
CA ASN A 1062 -37.29 -18.32 12.11
C ASN A 1062 -36.06 -19.21 12.37
N GLY A 1063 -35.56 -19.18 13.59
CA GLY A 1063 -34.38 -19.93 14.02
C GLY A 1063 -34.71 -21.24 14.74
N GLY A 1064 -35.93 -21.79 14.61
CA GLY A 1064 -36.27 -23.15 15.08
C GLY A 1064 -36.20 -23.36 16.61
N PHE A 1065 -35.88 -24.59 17.02
CA PHE A 1065 -35.80 -25.03 18.41
C PHE A 1065 -34.50 -25.80 18.65
N TRP A 1066 -33.88 -25.60 19.81
CA TRP A 1066 -32.79 -26.45 20.30
C TRP A 1066 -33.32 -27.51 21.26
N ASP A 1067 -33.12 -28.79 20.94
CA ASP A 1067 -33.42 -29.92 21.82
C ASP A 1067 -32.16 -30.39 22.54
N GLU A 1068 -32.00 -29.90 23.76
CA GLU A 1068 -30.85 -30.20 24.62
C GLU A 1068 -30.70 -31.70 24.93
N ASN A 1069 -31.78 -32.48 24.95
CA ASN A 1069 -31.70 -33.91 25.32
C ASN A 1069 -31.08 -34.77 24.21
N HIS A 1070 -31.17 -34.32 22.97
CA HIS A 1070 -30.70 -35.06 21.80
C HIS A 1070 -29.56 -34.33 21.07
N TYR A 1071 -29.13 -33.17 21.58
CA TYR A 1071 -28.18 -32.26 20.91
C TYR A 1071 -28.57 -31.97 19.46
N ALA A 1072 -29.88 -31.78 19.24
CA ALA A 1072 -30.45 -31.67 17.91
C ALA A 1072 -31.19 -30.35 17.72
N TYR A 1073 -31.08 -29.79 16.53
CA TYR A 1073 -31.91 -28.70 16.06
C TYR A 1073 -33.22 -29.22 15.48
N LYS A 1074 -34.33 -28.55 15.78
CA LYS A 1074 -35.67 -28.96 15.34
C LYS A 1074 -36.43 -27.80 14.71
N THR A 1075 -37.10 -28.07 13.60
CA THR A 1075 -37.98 -27.09 12.91
C THR A 1075 -39.44 -27.17 13.38
N THR A 1076 -39.81 -28.21 14.11
CA THR A 1076 -41.16 -28.44 14.66
C THR A 1076 -41.11 -28.80 16.16
N ALA A 1077 -42.12 -28.38 16.92
CA ALA A 1077 -42.26 -28.71 18.34
C ALA A 1077 -43.31 -29.80 18.55
N ASP A 1078 -43.09 -30.70 19.50
CA ASP A 1078 -43.96 -31.85 19.82
C ASP A 1078 -45.34 -31.46 20.44
N ASN A 1079 -45.63 -30.18 20.68
CA ASN A 1079 -46.68 -29.74 21.61
C ASN A 1079 -47.54 -28.54 21.17
N SER A 1080 -48.14 -28.57 19.98
CA SER A 1080 -49.27 -27.69 19.61
C SER A 1080 -49.00 -26.18 19.48
N GLU A 1081 -47.75 -25.72 19.62
CA GLU A 1081 -47.40 -24.36 19.19
C GLU A 1081 -47.53 -24.30 17.66
N ALA A 1082 -48.33 -23.34 17.18
CA ALA A 1082 -48.43 -23.07 15.75
C ALA A 1082 -47.02 -22.79 15.22
N ARG A 1083 -46.71 -23.33 14.03
CA ARG A 1083 -45.64 -22.77 13.21
C ARG A 1083 -45.79 -21.25 13.29
N HIS A 1084 -44.74 -20.51 13.66
CA HIS A 1084 -44.79 -19.08 13.39
C HIS A 1084 -45.09 -18.97 11.90
N PRO A 1085 -46.17 -18.28 11.52
CA PRO A 1085 -46.53 -18.27 10.14
C PRO A 1085 -45.50 -17.46 9.35
#